data_AF-A0A6P0S1F3-F1
#
_entry.id   AF-A0A6P0S1F3-F1
#
_cell.length_a   1.000
_cell.length_b   1.000
_cell.length_c   1.000
_cell.angle_alpha   90.00
_cell.angle_beta   90.00
_cell.angle_gamma   90.00
#
_symmetry.space_group_name_H-M   'P 1'
#
loop_
_entity.id
_entity.type
_entity.pdbx_description
1 polymer ?
#
loop_
_entity_poly.entity_id
_entity_poly.type
_entity_poly.pdbx_seq_one_letter_code
_entity_poly.pdbx_strand_id
1 'polypeptide(L)'
;RSRNFILCFLGGDSYGFVHRTFLEYFCAWEHVWQFQQTQRLSIEELKTEVFGKHWQDESWHEVLRLIAGMIDARFTGEIIEYLINQDGEGEKFSNLFLAAECLAEVRNLSGIATTADKLLELIKGLTKYDFNYDYESSGEEAKLRDIRTKAVAAVAMTWQEHPETLALLKKWAQFDRHGYVRSAAVEKIARGWKDDPDTLTLLKHLAQSDEDGNVRSAVVIEIARGWKDDPDTLPLLQKWAQSDKNWLIGDAVVGEIAHGWKDKPDTLPLLQQWAQFSKNWLVGIAAVGEIARGWKDKPEILPLLKKWAQSDRHGYVRSAAVEKIARGWKNEPDTLPLLQKLAQFDDDKDVRSTAVEEISRGWKDEPDTLPLLQKLAQFDDDGNVRRAAVEAIARYGWKDESDTLPLLQKLAQSDKNWLVRRAAVEVIARVWKDNPDTLPLLQQSAQSDKNEYVRHAAVKTIARDWKDNPDTLPLLQQWAQSDKNEYVRSIAVEAIARYWKDDPNTLPLLQQLTQSNEDGNIPSVAVREIAHGWKDDPNTLPLLQQLAQSDQDGNVRSAAVREIARGWKNDPNTLPLLQQLAQSDQDGNVRSAAVREIARGWKNDPNTLPLLQKSAQFDKNGNVRSAAVRGIARGWKNDPNTLSLLQKSAQFDKNGNVRHAAVGEIVRGWKDNPDTLPLLQKSAQSDEYWDLRYTAVEVIARGWKDEPWMLGFLCDRVLNDPFKRQEDWEDNPRQLALEIIIKQYPNNPQILPLLRDKAENDSDEQLREFASQKLAELL
;
A
#
# COMPACT_ATOMS: atom_id res chain seq x y z
N ARG A 1 -44.99 9.10 7.12
CA ARG A 1 -44.37 7.79 7.48
C ARG A 1 -43.48 7.39 6.30
N SER A 2 -42.16 7.55 6.40
CA SER A 2 -41.28 6.87 5.44
C SER A 2 -41.42 5.37 5.71
N ARG A 3 -41.76 4.61 4.68
CA ARG A 3 -41.75 3.14 4.73
C ARG A 3 -40.40 2.73 4.17
N ASN A 4 -39.52 2.25 5.03
CA ASN A 4 -38.18 1.82 4.67
C ASN A 4 -38.10 0.29 4.46
N PHE A 5 -39.24 -0.40 4.31
CA PHE A 5 -39.42 -1.83 3.90
C PHE A 5 -38.59 -2.90 4.64
N ILE A 6 -37.75 -2.52 5.61
CA ILE A 6 -36.89 -3.41 6.39
C ILE A 6 -37.58 -3.84 7.69
N LEU A 7 -38.33 -2.96 8.35
CA LEU A 7 -39.06 -3.26 9.58
C LEU A 7 -40.51 -2.78 9.47
N CYS A 8 -41.45 -3.71 9.56
CA CYS A 8 -42.89 -3.45 9.56
C CYS A 8 -43.47 -3.81 10.91
N PHE A 9 -44.03 -2.85 11.64
CA PHE A 9 -44.74 -3.13 12.87
C PHE A 9 -46.06 -3.85 12.56
N LEU A 10 -46.22 -5.06 13.10
CA LEU A 10 -47.39 -5.92 12.86
C LEU A 10 -48.43 -5.82 14.00
N GLY A 11 -48.15 -5.04 15.06
CA GLY A 11 -48.97 -4.99 16.28
C GLY A 11 -48.43 -5.91 17.38
N GLY A 12 -48.85 -5.69 18.63
CA GLY A 12 -48.47 -6.54 19.77
C GLY A 12 -46.96 -6.67 20.02
N ASP A 13 -46.23 -5.55 19.96
CA ASP A 13 -44.76 -5.49 20.06
C ASP A 13 -44.01 -6.40 19.07
N SER A 14 -44.66 -6.82 17.99
CA SER A 14 -44.11 -7.69 16.97
C SER A 14 -43.77 -6.92 15.69
N TYR A 15 -42.62 -7.27 15.11
CA TYR A 15 -42.11 -6.68 13.86
C TYR A 15 -41.88 -7.78 12.83
N GLY A 16 -42.37 -7.56 11.61
CA GLY A 16 -41.96 -8.33 10.44
C GLY A 16 -40.79 -7.64 9.75
N PHE A 17 -39.83 -8.42 9.25
CA PHE A 17 -38.76 -7.91 8.41
C PHE A 17 -38.70 -8.70 7.10
N VAL A 18 -38.42 -8.01 6.00
CA VAL A 18 -38.14 -8.67 4.71
C VAL A 18 -36.62 -8.79 4.60
N HIS A 19 -36.13 -10.01 4.43
CA HIS A 19 -34.70 -10.24 4.24
C HIS A 19 -34.23 -9.53 2.96
N ARG A 20 -33.05 -8.91 3.01
CA ARG A 20 -32.49 -8.12 1.90
C ARG A 20 -32.48 -8.89 0.57
N THR A 21 -32.13 -10.18 0.61
CA THR A 21 -32.15 -11.07 -0.56
C THR A 21 -33.51 -11.16 -1.26
N PHE A 22 -34.63 -11.12 -0.52
CA PHE A 22 -35.96 -11.11 -1.14
C PHE A 22 -36.27 -9.77 -1.80
N LEU A 23 -35.84 -8.66 -1.20
CA LEU A 23 -36.00 -7.33 -1.81
C LEU A 23 -35.21 -7.23 -3.12
N GLU A 24 -33.98 -7.74 -3.13
CA GLU A 24 -33.11 -7.79 -4.32
C GLU A 24 -33.74 -8.67 -5.41
N TYR A 25 -34.25 -9.85 -5.04
CA TYR A 25 -34.95 -10.75 -5.97
C TYR A 25 -36.21 -10.12 -6.57
N PHE A 26 -37.10 -9.52 -5.77
CA PHE A 26 -38.33 -8.91 -6.27
C PHE A 26 -38.04 -7.68 -7.15
N CYS A 27 -37.00 -6.90 -6.81
CA CYS A 27 -36.54 -5.81 -7.66
C CYS A 27 -36.06 -6.32 -9.03
N ALA A 28 -35.21 -7.35 -9.04
CA ALA A 28 -34.71 -7.98 -10.27
C ALA A 28 -35.87 -8.55 -11.10
N TRP A 29 -36.78 -9.27 -10.45
CA TRP A 29 -37.94 -9.89 -11.08
C TRP A 29 -38.87 -8.86 -11.74
N GLU A 30 -39.10 -7.70 -11.12
CA GLU A 30 -39.92 -6.64 -11.70
C GLU A 30 -39.31 -6.11 -13.01
N HIS A 31 -37.99 -5.88 -13.06
CA HIS A 31 -37.31 -5.48 -14.29
C HIS A 31 -37.39 -6.56 -15.38
N VAL A 32 -37.20 -7.83 -15.00
CA VAL A 32 -37.32 -8.98 -15.92
C VAL A 32 -38.75 -9.11 -16.45
N TRP A 33 -39.76 -8.91 -15.60
CA TRP A 33 -41.17 -8.92 -15.98
C TRP A 33 -41.50 -7.79 -16.95
N GLN A 34 -40.97 -6.58 -16.70
CA GLN A 34 -41.12 -5.44 -17.59
C GLN A 34 -40.50 -5.70 -18.98
N PHE A 35 -39.31 -6.31 -19.00
CA PHE A 35 -38.57 -6.66 -20.21
C PHE A 35 -39.23 -7.82 -21.00
N GLN A 36 -39.47 -8.97 -20.37
CA GLN A 36 -39.92 -10.18 -21.06
C GLN A 36 -41.42 -10.25 -21.29
N GLN A 37 -42.23 -9.88 -20.30
CA GLN A 37 -43.67 -10.14 -20.31
C GLN A 37 -44.47 -8.94 -20.81
N THR A 38 -44.19 -7.75 -20.26
CA THR A 38 -44.96 -6.55 -20.64
C THR A 38 -44.34 -5.77 -21.80
N GLN A 39 -43.08 -6.06 -22.16
CA GLN A 39 -42.31 -5.36 -23.20
C GLN A 39 -42.32 -3.82 -23.02
N ARG A 40 -42.42 -3.36 -21.76
CA ARG A 40 -42.36 -1.94 -21.39
C ARG A 40 -40.94 -1.41 -21.26
N LEU A 41 -39.98 -2.33 -21.17
CA LEU A 41 -38.56 -2.05 -21.10
C LEU A 41 -37.90 -2.71 -22.31
N SER A 42 -37.22 -1.94 -23.15
CA SER A 42 -36.42 -2.46 -24.26
C SER A 42 -35.04 -2.93 -23.79
N ILE A 43 -34.30 -3.65 -24.64
CA ILE A 43 -32.92 -4.06 -24.32
C ILE A 43 -31.99 -2.85 -24.16
N GLU A 44 -32.18 -1.78 -24.93
CA GLU A 44 -31.41 -0.54 -24.78
C GLU A 44 -31.70 0.14 -23.45
N GLU A 45 -32.97 0.24 -23.05
CA GLU A 45 -33.33 0.82 -21.74
C GLU A 45 -32.88 -0.07 -20.57
N LEU A 46 -32.91 -1.40 -20.73
CA LEU A 46 -32.34 -2.30 -19.73
C LEU A 46 -30.82 -2.05 -19.57
N LYS A 47 -30.10 -1.85 -20.68
CA LYS A 47 -28.66 -1.51 -20.66
C LYS A 47 -28.40 -0.13 -20.05
N THR A 48 -29.10 0.93 -20.47
CA THR A 48 -28.76 2.31 -20.07
C THR A 48 -29.45 2.75 -18.78
N GLU A 49 -30.73 2.43 -18.61
CA GLU A 49 -31.56 2.94 -17.51
C GLU A 49 -31.51 2.04 -16.27
N VAL A 50 -31.17 0.75 -16.42
CA VAL A 50 -31.01 -0.17 -15.30
C VAL A 50 -29.53 -0.42 -15.04
N PHE A 51 -28.81 -1.06 -15.96
CA PHE A 51 -27.38 -1.34 -15.75
C PHE A 51 -26.54 -0.05 -15.75
N GLY A 52 -26.75 0.85 -16.71
CA GLY A 52 -25.98 2.09 -16.88
C GLY A 52 -26.06 3.04 -15.69
N LYS A 53 -27.22 3.14 -15.03
CA LYS A 53 -27.43 3.99 -13.85
C LYS A 53 -26.92 3.37 -12.55
N HIS A 54 -26.76 2.04 -12.50
CA HIS A 54 -26.56 1.32 -11.25
C HIS A 54 -25.28 0.49 -11.18
N TRP A 55 -24.52 0.31 -12.26
CA TRP A 55 -23.28 -0.48 -12.22
C TRP A 55 -22.23 0.08 -11.25
N GLN A 56 -22.24 1.38 -10.97
CA GLN A 56 -21.35 2.05 -10.01
C GLN A 56 -21.78 1.85 -8.55
N ASP A 57 -23.04 1.46 -8.32
CA ASP A 57 -23.62 1.30 -7.00
C ASP A 57 -23.57 -0.18 -6.57
N GLU A 58 -22.61 -0.52 -5.71
CA GLU A 58 -22.45 -1.88 -5.16
C GLU A 58 -23.73 -2.41 -4.48
N SER A 59 -24.63 -1.54 -4.00
CA SER A 59 -25.90 -1.99 -3.41
C SER A 59 -26.87 -2.60 -4.42
N TRP A 60 -26.68 -2.33 -5.72
CA TRP A 60 -27.47 -2.85 -6.83
C TRP A 60 -26.87 -4.09 -7.50
N HIS A 61 -25.62 -4.44 -7.24
CA HIS A 61 -24.92 -5.50 -7.98
C HIS A 61 -25.65 -6.84 -7.90
N GLU A 62 -26.21 -7.21 -6.74
CA GLU A 62 -26.99 -8.44 -6.62
C GLU A 62 -28.27 -8.41 -7.46
N VAL A 63 -28.97 -7.26 -7.52
CA VAL A 63 -30.15 -7.09 -8.39
C VAL A 63 -29.77 -7.27 -9.86
N LEU A 64 -28.69 -6.62 -10.29
CA LEU A 64 -28.20 -6.68 -11.66
C LEU A 64 -27.75 -8.09 -12.06
N ARG A 65 -27.04 -8.79 -11.16
CA ARG A 65 -26.62 -10.19 -11.32
C ARG A 65 -27.84 -11.12 -11.44
N LEU A 66 -28.84 -10.95 -10.58
CA LEU A 66 -30.09 -11.72 -10.65
C LEU A 66 -30.86 -11.48 -11.96
N ILE A 67 -30.92 -10.24 -12.46
CA ILE A 67 -31.52 -9.94 -13.77
C ILE A 67 -30.79 -10.73 -14.87
N ALA A 68 -29.45 -10.70 -14.88
CA ALA A 68 -28.62 -11.42 -15.86
C ALA A 68 -28.86 -12.94 -15.85
N GLY A 69 -29.11 -13.54 -14.68
CA GLY A 69 -29.43 -14.96 -14.52
C GLY A 69 -30.87 -15.34 -14.88
N MET A 70 -31.79 -14.38 -14.96
CA MET A 70 -33.21 -14.61 -15.27
C MET A 70 -33.58 -14.39 -16.75
N ILE A 71 -32.70 -13.75 -17.53
CA ILE A 71 -32.93 -13.45 -18.95
C ILE A 71 -32.18 -14.40 -19.89
N ASP A 72 -32.56 -14.41 -21.17
CA ASP A 72 -31.90 -15.23 -22.19
C ASP A 72 -30.44 -14.82 -22.37
N ALA A 73 -29.55 -15.81 -22.52
CA ALA A 73 -28.10 -15.61 -22.57
C ALA A 73 -27.66 -14.58 -23.61
N ARG A 74 -28.38 -14.47 -24.74
CA ARG A 74 -28.07 -13.48 -25.80
C ARG A 74 -28.21 -12.05 -25.29
N PHE A 75 -29.26 -11.75 -24.52
CA PHE A 75 -29.46 -10.41 -23.95
C PHE A 75 -28.45 -10.12 -22.83
N THR A 76 -28.11 -11.14 -22.03
CA THR A 76 -27.02 -11.01 -21.05
C THR A 76 -25.68 -10.71 -21.75
N GLY A 77 -25.41 -11.32 -22.91
CA GLY A 77 -24.25 -10.99 -23.73
C GLY A 77 -24.21 -9.52 -24.16
N GLU A 78 -25.34 -8.96 -24.60
CA GLU A 78 -25.42 -7.52 -24.94
C GLU A 78 -25.17 -6.61 -23.73
N ILE A 79 -25.66 -6.99 -22.55
CA ILE A 79 -25.42 -6.25 -21.30
C ILE A 79 -23.94 -6.33 -20.91
N ILE A 80 -23.31 -7.50 -21.03
CA ILE A 80 -21.88 -7.67 -20.77
C ILE A 80 -21.06 -6.80 -21.73
N GLU A 81 -21.39 -6.77 -23.03
CA GLU A 81 -20.73 -5.88 -23.98
C GLU A 81 -20.91 -4.40 -23.60
N TYR A 82 -22.09 -4.01 -23.14
CA TYR A 82 -22.32 -2.65 -22.65
C TYR A 82 -21.46 -2.30 -21.43
N LEU A 83 -21.37 -3.19 -20.45
CA LEU A 83 -20.54 -3.02 -19.25
C LEU A 83 -19.05 -2.95 -19.59
N ILE A 84 -18.59 -3.80 -20.52
CA ILE A 84 -17.21 -3.79 -21.05
C ILE A 84 -16.85 -2.42 -21.63
N ASN A 85 -17.79 -1.75 -22.29
CA ASN A 85 -17.57 -0.47 -22.95
C ASN A 85 -17.69 0.75 -22.01
N GLN A 86 -17.99 0.56 -20.72
CA GLN A 86 -17.98 1.65 -19.73
C GLN A 86 -16.56 2.00 -19.28
N ASP A 87 -16.32 3.29 -18.97
CA ASP A 87 -15.09 3.73 -18.32
C ASP A 87 -15.17 3.43 -16.81
N GLY A 88 -14.64 2.27 -16.43
CA GLY A 88 -14.62 1.79 -15.06
C GLY A 88 -13.38 2.15 -14.25
N GLU A 89 -12.38 2.83 -14.82
CA GLU A 89 -11.08 3.02 -14.15
C GLU A 89 -11.23 3.77 -12.82
N GLY A 90 -12.10 4.80 -12.78
CA GLY A 90 -12.42 5.56 -11.57
C GLY A 90 -13.10 4.74 -10.47
N GLU A 91 -13.82 3.68 -10.85
CA GLU A 91 -14.58 2.79 -9.97
C GLU A 91 -13.89 1.42 -9.79
N LYS A 92 -12.56 1.38 -9.94
CA LYS A 92 -11.72 0.17 -9.77
C LYS A 92 -12.16 -0.99 -10.67
N PHE A 93 -12.66 -0.69 -11.87
CA PHE A 93 -13.16 -1.67 -12.84
C PHE A 93 -14.34 -2.51 -12.33
N SER A 94 -15.17 -1.95 -11.44
CA SER A 94 -16.40 -2.60 -10.96
C SER A 94 -17.33 -3.04 -12.10
N ASN A 95 -17.37 -2.30 -13.21
CA ASN A 95 -18.08 -2.69 -14.43
C ASN A 95 -17.61 -4.06 -14.99
N LEU A 96 -16.30 -4.33 -15.01
CA LEU A 96 -15.74 -5.59 -15.52
C LEU A 96 -15.97 -6.75 -14.56
N PHE A 97 -15.87 -6.49 -13.24
CA PHE A 97 -16.16 -7.50 -12.23
C PHE A 97 -17.65 -7.85 -12.19
N LEU A 98 -18.53 -6.86 -12.24
CA LEU A 98 -19.97 -7.07 -12.36
C LEU A 98 -20.33 -7.81 -13.65
N ALA A 99 -19.66 -7.51 -14.76
CA ALA A 99 -19.84 -8.24 -16.01
C ALA A 99 -19.47 -9.73 -15.87
N ALA A 100 -18.40 -10.07 -15.13
CA ALA A 100 -18.03 -11.46 -14.85
C ALA A 100 -19.02 -12.15 -13.91
N GLU A 101 -19.50 -11.44 -12.90
CA GLU A 101 -20.56 -11.94 -12.02
C GLU A 101 -21.86 -12.20 -12.80
N CYS A 102 -22.23 -11.32 -13.73
CA CYS A 102 -23.37 -11.55 -14.63
C CYS A 102 -23.13 -12.75 -15.56
N LEU A 103 -21.90 -12.93 -16.05
CA LEU A 103 -21.52 -14.08 -16.89
C LEU A 103 -21.63 -15.40 -16.11
N ALA A 104 -21.26 -15.41 -14.83
CA ALA A 104 -21.32 -16.59 -13.96
C ALA A 104 -22.76 -17.09 -13.74
N GLU A 105 -23.77 -16.23 -13.88
CA GLU A 105 -25.18 -16.61 -13.82
C GLU A 105 -25.72 -17.25 -15.12
N VAL A 106 -24.97 -17.14 -16.23
CA VAL A 106 -25.41 -17.64 -17.53
C VAL A 106 -25.26 -19.16 -17.61
N ARG A 107 -26.40 -19.87 -17.64
CA ARG A 107 -26.42 -21.35 -17.71
C ARG A 107 -25.88 -21.94 -19.02
N ASN A 108 -25.95 -21.20 -20.13
CA ASN A 108 -25.48 -21.67 -21.44
C ASN A 108 -24.59 -20.63 -22.13
N LEU A 109 -23.28 -20.83 -22.02
CA LEU A 109 -22.25 -19.92 -22.55
C LEU A 109 -22.08 -20.02 -24.08
N SER A 110 -22.60 -21.07 -24.74
CA SER A 110 -22.36 -21.31 -26.18
C SER A 110 -22.85 -20.17 -27.08
N GLY A 111 -23.89 -19.44 -26.67
CA GLY A 111 -24.43 -18.31 -27.42
C GLY A 111 -23.68 -16.98 -27.24
N ILE A 112 -22.74 -16.91 -26.29
CA ILE A 112 -22.00 -15.68 -25.94
C ILE A 112 -20.50 -15.90 -25.75
N ALA A 113 -19.94 -17.00 -26.27
CA ALA A 113 -18.55 -17.39 -26.10
C ALA A 113 -17.57 -16.27 -26.48
N THR A 114 -17.79 -15.59 -27.60
CA THR A 114 -16.93 -14.47 -28.04
C THR A 114 -16.90 -13.31 -27.04
N THR A 115 -18.05 -12.97 -26.46
CA THR A 115 -18.14 -11.92 -25.43
C THR A 115 -17.51 -12.38 -24.11
N ALA A 116 -17.67 -13.66 -23.76
CA ALA A 116 -17.02 -14.26 -22.59
C ALA A 116 -15.49 -14.27 -22.73
N ASP A 117 -14.95 -14.61 -23.90
CA ASP A 117 -13.51 -14.60 -24.19
C ASP A 117 -12.94 -13.18 -24.14
N LYS A 118 -13.67 -12.21 -24.71
CA LYS A 118 -13.31 -10.79 -24.63
C LYS A 118 -13.24 -10.31 -23.18
N LEU A 119 -14.24 -10.67 -22.37
CA LEU A 119 -14.27 -10.32 -20.95
C LEU A 119 -13.12 -10.99 -20.18
N LEU A 120 -12.84 -12.26 -20.46
CA LEU A 120 -11.72 -12.99 -19.86
C LEU A 120 -10.39 -12.28 -20.13
N GLU A 121 -10.11 -11.85 -21.36
CA GLU A 121 -8.89 -11.12 -21.69
C GLU A 121 -8.79 -9.76 -20.99
N LEU A 122 -9.91 -9.04 -20.83
CA LEU A 122 -9.95 -7.78 -20.10
C LEU A 122 -9.62 -8.00 -18.61
N ILE A 123 -10.23 -9.00 -17.97
CA ILE A 123 -9.97 -9.33 -16.56
C ILE A 123 -8.54 -9.85 -16.36
N LYS A 124 -8.03 -10.69 -17.28
CA LYS A 124 -6.61 -11.08 -17.28
C LYS A 124 -5.70 -9.86 -17.35
N GLY A 125 -6.06 -8.84 -18.14
CA GLY A 125 -5.37 -7.56 -18.21
C GLY A 125 -5.27 -6.83 -16.86
N LEU A 126 -6.30 -6.93 -16.03
CA LEU A 126 -6.34 -6.28 -14.71
C LEU A 126 -5.31 -6.85 -13.72
N THR A 127 -4.87 -8.11 -13.87
CA THR A 127 -3.77 -8.66 -13.05
C THR A 127 -2.44 -7.90 -13.24
N LYS A 128 -2.30 -7.17 -14.36
CA LYS A 128 -1.14 -6.34 -14.70
C LYS A 128 -1.41 -4.83 -14.57
N TYR A 129 -2.60 -4.44 -14.12
CA TYR A 129 -2.99 -3.03 -13.96
C TYR A 129 -2.05 -2.30 -13.00
N ASP A 130 -1.71 -1.04 -13.30
CA ASP A 130 -0.84 -0.20 -12.47
C ASP A 130 -1.17 1.28 -12.68
N PHE A 131 -0.95 2.11 -11.66
CA PHE A 131 -1.29 3.53 -11.72
C PHE A 131 -0.31 4.34 -12.58
N ASN A 132 -0.77 5.54 -12.98
CA ASN A 132 -0.13 6.38 -13.99
C ASN A 132 0.98 7.31 -13.48
N TYR A 133 1.48 7.12 -12.26
CA TYR A 133 2.52 7.92 -11.59
C TYR A 133 3.30 7.06 -10.60
N ASP A 134 4.50 7.52 -10.20
CA ASP A 134 5.17 6.99 -9.01
C ASP A 134 4.32 7.39 -7.79
N TYR A 135 3.70 6.40 -7.14
CA TYR A 135 2.89 6.59 -5.94
C TYR A 135 3.72 6.23 -4.72
N GLU A 136 3.95 7.21 -3.85
CA GLU A 136 4.60 7.01 -2.55
C GLU A 136 3.60 6.67 -1.43
N SER A 137 2.28 6.63 -1.73
CA SER A 137 1.24 6.46 -0.73
C SER A 137 0.77 5.00 -0.56
N SER A 138 0.66 4.55 0.69
CA SER A 138 0.16 3.22 1.06
C SER A 138 -1.28 2.95 0.62
N GLY A 139 -2.08 4.00 0.39
CA GLY A 139 -3.47 3.87 -0.04
C GLY A 139 -3.63 3.46 -1.51
N GLU A 140 -2.70 3.87 -2.38
CA GLU A 140 -2.72 3.52 -3.80
C GLU A 140 -2.22 2.10 -4.03
N GLU A 141 -1.17 1.68 -3.33
CA GLU A 141 -0.72 0.28 -3.35
C GLU A 141 -1.84 -0.69 -2.93
N ALA A 142 -2.62 -0.33 -1.90
CA ALA A 142 -3.76 -1.13 -1.45
C ALA A 142 -4.86 -1.26 -2.52
N LYS A 143 -5.11 -0.21 -3.32
CA LYS A 143 -6.07 -0.26 -4.44
C LYS A 143 -5.57 -1.17 -5.57
N LEU A 144 -4.28 -1.11 -5.91
CA LEU A 144 -3.71 -2.00 -6.92
C LEU A 144 -3.77 -3.46 -6.50
N ARG A 145 -3.43 -3.72 -5.23
CA ARG A 145 -3.59 -5.04 -4.64
C ARG A 145 -5.02 -5.54 -4.80
N ASP A 146 -6.01 -4.74 -4.41
CA ASP A 146 -7.43 -5.09 -4.51
C ASP A 146 -7.87 -5.43 -5.94
N ILE A 147 -7.53 -4.59 -6.93
CA ILE A 147 -7.88 -4.84 -8.34
C ILE A 147 -7.26 -6.14 -8.85
N ARG A 148 -5.95 -6.34 -8.59
CA ARG A 148 -5.21 -7.50 -9.10
C ARG A 148 -5.68 -8.81 -8.46
N THR A 149 -5.93 -8.82 -7.15
CA THR A 149 -6.42 -10.03 -6.46
C THR A 149 -7.86 -10.35 -6.84
N LYS A 150 -8.73 -9.33 -6.99
CA LYS A 150 -10.09 -9.49 -7.51
C LYS A 150 -10.10 -10.05 -8.93
N ALA A 151 -9.18 -9.64 -9.79
CA ALA A 151 -9.04 -10.21 -11.13
C ALA A 151 -8.73 -11.71 -11.10
N VAL A 152 -7.79 -12.15 -10.27
CA VAL A 152 -7.48 -13.58 -10.11
C VAL A 152 -8.71 -14.34 -9.58
N ALA A 153 -9.40 -13.78 -8.57
CA ALA A 153 -10.60 -14.38 -8.01
C ALA A 153 -11.74 -14.49 -9.04
N ALA A 154 -11.99 -13.42 -9.81
CA ALA A 154 -13.01 -13.39 -10.85
C ALA A 154 -12.74 -14.45 -11.93
N VAL A 155 -11.48 -14.59 -12.38
CA VAL A 155 -11.09 -15.66 -13.32
C VAL A 155 -11.35 -17.04 -12.73
N ALA A 156 -10.89 -17.28 -11.50
CA ALA A 156 -11.02 -18.57 -10.85
C ALA A 156 -12.48 -18.99 -10.61
N MET A 157 -13.35 -18.05 -10.26
CA MET A 157 -14.77 -18.33 -9.94
C MET A 157 -15.65 -18.40 -11.18
N THR A 158 -15.46 -17.51 -12.15
CA THR A 158 -16.35 -17.40 -13.32
C THR A 158 -16.01 -18.45 -14.39
N TRP A 159 -14.73 -18.81 -14.53
CA TRP A 159 -14.26 -19.82 -15.50
C TRP A 159 -13.74 -21.08 -14.81
N GLN A 160 -14.29 -21.45 -13.64
CA GLN A 160 -13.82 -22.61 -12.86
C GLN A 160 -13.80 -23.92 -13.67
N GLU A 161 -14.84 -24.15 -14.47
CA GLU A 161 -14.99 -25.36 -15.30
C GLU A 161 -14.21 -25.29 -16.62
N HIS A 162 -13.59 -24.15 -16.95
CA HIS A 162 -12.83 -24.02 -18.19
C HIS A 162 -11.49 -24.77 -18.07
N PRO A 163 -11.14 -25.65 -19.02
CA PRO A 163 -10.02 -26.59 -18.88
C PRO A 163 -8.66 -25.91 -18.72
N GLU A 164 -8.50 -24.68 -19.20
CA GLU A 164 -7.26 -23.91 -19.11
C GLU A 164 -7.13 -23.07 -17.83
N THR A 165 -8.19 -22.94 -17.03
CA THR A 165 -8.19 -22.05 -15.85
C THR A 165 -7.18 -22.50 -14.80
N LEU A 166 -7.14 -23.80 -14.49
CA LEU A 166 -6.14 -24.33 -13.55
C LEU A 166 -4.72 -24.11 -14.07
N ALA A 167 -4.47 -24.33 -15.37
CA ALA A 167 -3.15 -24.09 -15.97
C ALA A 167 -2.74 -22.60 -15.89
N LEU A 168 -3.68 -21.69 -16.14
CA LEU A 168 -3.48 -20.25 -15.99
C LEU A 168 -3.19 -19.85 -14.55
N LEU A 169 -3.95 -20.37 -13.58
CA LEU A 169 -3.74 -20.11 -12.16
C LEU A 169 -2.39 -20.67 -11.69
N LYS A 170 -2.00 -21.88 -12.11
CA LYS A 170 -0.67 -22.47 -11.85
C LYS A 170 0.44 -21.57 -12.40
N LYS A 171 0.27 -21.04 -13.62
CA LYS A 171 1.20 -20.08 -14.23
C LYS A 171 1.30 -18.78 -13.43
N TRP A 172 0.18 -18.21 -12.96
CA TRP A 172 0.21 -17.03 -12.11
C TRP A 172 0.88 -17.30 -10.77
N ALA A 173 0.50 -18.37 -10.07
CA ALA A 173 1.05 -18.75 -8.78
C ALA A 173 2.58 -18.93 -8.80
N GLN A 174 3.14 -19.44 -9.92
CA GLN A 174 4.58 -19.67 -10.03
C GLN A 174 5.35 -18.45 -10.55
N PHE A 175 4.76 -17.69 -11.47
CA PHE A 175 5.54 -16.83 -12.37
C PHE A 175 5.03 -15.39 -12.47
N ASP A 176 3.91 -15.02 -11.84
CA ASP A 176 3.51 -13.61 -11.85
C ASP A 176 4.53 -12.77 -11.07
N ARG A 177 4.84 -11.57 -11.57
CA ARG A 177 5.82 -10.68 -10.93
C ARG A 177 5.34 -10.13 -9.59
N HIS A 178 4.02 -10.04 -9.38
CA HIS A 178 3.47 -9.46 -8.17
C HIS A 178 3.10 -10.57 -7.17
N GLY A 179 3.67 -10.51 -5.97
CA GLY A 179 3.36 -11.45 -4.91
C GLY A 179 1.86 -11.52 -4.57
N TYR A 180 1.13 -10.40 -4.68
CA TYR A 180 -0.31 -10.37 -4.48
C TYR A 180 -1.10 -11.23 -5.48
N VAL A 181 -0.67 -11.28 -6.75
CA VAL A 181 -1.29 -12.13 -7.76
C VAL A 181 -0.94 -13.59 -7.50
N ARG A 182 0.32 -13.87 -7.16
CA ARG A 182 0.77 -15.23 -6.83
C ARG A 182 0.03 -15.78 -5.61
N SER A 183 -0.11 -14.99 -4.53
CA SER A 183 -0.80 -15.40 -3.31
C SER A 183 -2.30 -15.61 -3.53
N ALA A 184 -2.96 -14.74 -4.31
CA ALA A 184 -4.35 -14.94 -4.69
C ALA A 184 -4.54 -16.20 -5.53
N ALA A 185 -3.64 -16.48 -6.48
CA ALA A 185 -3.68 -17.69 -7.29
C ALA A 185 -3.48 -18.95 -6.44
N VAL A 186 -2.53 -18.93 -5.50
CA VAL A 186 -2.34 -19.98 -4.50
C VAL A 186 -3.63 -20.27 -3.73
N GLU A 187 -4.29 -19.22 -3.21
CA GLU A 187 -5.56 -19.36 -2.47
C GLU A 187 -6.63 -20.03 -3.33
N LYS A 188 -6.81 -19.56 -4.58
CA LYS A 188 -7.85 -20.09 -5.46
C LYS A 188 -7.56 -21.52 -5.91
N ILE A 189 -6.30 -21.86 -6.21
CA ILE A 189 -5.90 -23.22 -6.55
C ILE A 189 -6.18 -24.17 -5.37
N ALA A 190 -5.72 -23.80 -4.17
CA ALA A 190 -5.84 -24.65 -2.99
C ALA A 190 -7.30 -24.94 -2.61
N ARG A 191 -8.20 -23.97 -2.79
CA ARG A 191 -9.62 -24.11 -2.44
C ARG A 191 -10.48 -24.69 -3.55
N GLY A 192 -10.19 -24.37 -4.81
CA GLY A 192 -10.99 -24.80 -5.97
C GLY A 192 -10.54 -26.12 -6.61
N TRP A 193 -9.26 -26.48 -6.47
CA TRP A 193 -8.64 -27.65 -7.10
C TRP A 193 -7.81 -28.45 -6.09
N LYS A 194 -8.34 -28.60 -4.88
CA LYS A 194 -7.70 -29.36 -3.80
C LYS A 194 -7.41 -30.81 -4.18
N ASP A 195 -8.31 -31.43 -4.94
CA ASP A 195 -8.24 -32.84 -5.35
C ASP A 195 -7.36 -33.08 -6.59
N ASP A 196 -6.85 -32.01 -7.23
CA ASP A 196 -5.87 -32.14 -8.31
C ASP A 196 -4.53 -32.64 -7.73
N PRO A 197 -3.95 -33.73 -8.28
CA PRO A 197 -2.78 -34.40 -7.69
C PRO A 197 -1.53 -33.50 -7.66
N ASP A 198 -1.45 -32.51 -8.56
CA ASP A 198 -0.29 -31.60 -8.62
C ASP A 198 -0.44 -30.41 -7.66
N THR A 199 -1.64 -30.11 -7.15
CA THR A 199 -1.89 -28.93 -6.31
C THR A 199 -1.01 -28.94 -5.07
N LEU A 200 -1.04 -30.02 -4.27
CA LEU A 200 -0.23 -30.08 -3.05
C LEU A 200 1.27 -30.03 -3.36
N THR A 201 1.71 -30.67 -4.44
CA THR A 201 3.11 -30.67 -4.89
C THR A 201 3.57 -29.26 -5.26
N LEU A 202 2.74 -28.53 -6.02
CA LEU A 202 2.99 -27.13 -6.37
C LEU A 202 3.09 -26.25 -5.13
N LEU A 203 2.12 -26.37 -4.21
CA LEU A 203 2.13 -25.59 -2.98
C LEU A 203 3.39 -25.88 -2.15
N LYS A 204 3.76 -27.16 -1.95
CA LYS A 204 5.00 -27.54 -1.25
C LYS A 204 6.25 -26.92 -1.89
N HIS A 205 6.31 -26.85 -3.22
CA HIS A 205 7.41 -26.19 -3.94
C HIS A 205 7.42 -24.67 -3.68
N LEU A 206 6.28 -23.98 -3.81
CA LEU A 206 6.18 -22.54 -3.60
C LEU A 206 6.52 -22.12 -2.16
N ALA A 207 6.13 -22.91 -1.16
CA ALA A 207 6.53 -22.68 0.24
C ALA A 207 8.05 -22.72 0.48
N GLN A 208 8.83 -23.33 -0.42
CA GLN A 208 10.28 -23.42 -0.29
C GLN A 208 11.02 -22.43 -1.19
N SER A 209 10.51 -22.18 -2.40
CA SER A 209 11.24 -21.48 -3.45
C SER A 209 10.79 -20.04 -3.70
N ASP A 210 9.58 -19.65 -3.29
CA ASP A 210 9.07 -18.31 -3.58
C ASP A 210 9.83 -17.26 -2.77
N GLU A 211 10.19 -16.14 -3.40
CA GLU A 211 10.95 -15.06 -2.76
C GLU A 211 10.09 -14.19 -1.85
N ASP A 212 8.78 -14.11 -2.14
CA ASP A 212 7.85 -13.26 -1.41
C ASP A 212 7.29 -14.00 -0.19
N GLY A 213 7.56 -13.42 0.99
CA GLY A 213 7.08 -13.96 2.25
C GLY A 213 5.56 -14.06 2.36
N ASN A 214 4.81 -13.17 1.70
CA ASN A 214 3.35 -13.21 1.71
C ASN A 214 2.83 -14.40 0.90
N VAL A 215 3.49 -14.73 -0.21
CA VAL A 215 3.13 -15.91 -1.03
C VAL A 215 3.42 -17.17 -0.24
N ARG A 216 4.63 -17.30 0.31
CA ARG A 216 4.99 -18.44 1.16
C ARG A 216 4.03 -18.57 2.36
N SER A 217 3.63 -17.46 2.99
CA SER A 217 2.68 -17.45 4.11
C SER A 217 1.28 -17.92 3.67
N ALA A 218 0.77 -17.42 2.53
CA ALA A 218 -0.49 -17.89 1.96
C ALA A 218 -0.47 -19.39 1.68
N VAL A 219 0.63 -19.90 1.12
CA VAL A 219 0.82 -21.34 0.89
C VAL A 219 0.76 -22.13 2.20
N VAL A 220 1.47 -21.69 3.24
CA VAL A 220 1.45 -22.34 4.56
C VAL A 220 0.03 -22.41 5.12
N ILE A 221 -0.70 -21.30 5.06
CA ILE A 221 -2.08 -21.20 5.53
C ILE A 221 -2.98 -22.19 4.78
N GLU A 222 -2.92 -22.19 3.45
CA GLU A 222 -3.78 -23.03 2.64
C GLU A 222 -3.42 -24.52 2.75
N ILE A 223 -2.12 -24.87 2.90
CA ILE A 223 -1.72 -26.25 3.19
C ILE A 223 -2.26 -26.69 4.55
N ALA A 224 -2.09 -25.88 5.60
CA ALA A 224 -2.52 -26.22 6.95
C ALA A 224 -4.03 -26.42 7.05
N ARG A 225 -4.83 -25.63 6.31
CA ARG A 225 -6.29 -25.73 6.28
C ARG A 225 -6.79 -26.83 5.36
N GLY A 226 -6.21 -26.93 4.17
CA GLY A 226 -6.64 -27.88 3.14
C GLY A 226 -6.24 -29.31 3.46
N TRP A 227 -5.03 -29.54 3.97
CA TRP A 227 -4.46 -30.89 4.16
C TRP A 227 -4.20 -31.20 5.64
N LYS A 228 -5.06 -30.69 6.53
CA LYS A 228 -4.96 -30.92 7.98
C LYS A 228 -4.91 -32.41 8.37
N ASP A 229 -5.64 -33.25 7.64
CA ASP A 229 -5.74 -34.70 7.90
C ASP A 229 -4.61 -35.51 7.25
N ASP A 230 -3.77 -34.88 6.41
CA ASP A 230 -2.58 -35.51 5.84
C ASP A 230 -1.49 -35.63 6.94
N PRO A 231 -0.98 -36.84 7.22
CA PRO A 231 0.01 -37.08 8.28
C PRO A 231 1.32 -36.31 8.07
N ASP A 232 1.66 -35.92 6.85
CA ASP A 232 2.90 -35.20 6.53
C ASP A 232 2.78 -33.68 6.73
N THR A 233 1.56 -33.16 6.88
CA THR A 233 1.34 -31.70 7.00
C THR A 233 1.94 -31.13 8.28
N LEU A 234 1.67 -31.72 9.44
CA LEU A 234 2.18 -31.20 10.72
C LEU A 234 3.72 -31.24 10.80
N PRO A 235 4.41 -32.35 10.46
CA PRO A 235 5.88 -32.38 10.37
C PRO A 235 6.46 -31.33 9.42
N LEU A 236 5.79 -31.10 8.29
CA LEU A 236 6.21 -30.09 7.31
C LEU A 236 6.11 -28.66 7.85
N LEU A 237 4.99 -28.32 8.48
CA LEU A 237 4.79 -27.03 9.14
C LEU A 237 5.85 -26.79 10.22
N GLN A 238 6.12 -27.79 11.06
CA GLN A 238 7.16 -27.71 12.10
C GLN A 238 8.55 -27.44 11.53
N LYS A 239 8.90 -28.08 10.41
CA LYS A 239 10.16 -27.85 9.71
C LYS A 239 10.27 -26.38 9.25
N TRP A 240 9.21 -25.84 8.65
CA TRP A 240 9.20 -24.46 8.16
C TRP A 240 9.35 -23.41 9.27
N ALA A 241 8.70 -23.61 10.42
CA ALA A 241 8.89 -22.73 11.58
C ALA A 241 10.35 -22.67 12.07
N GLN A 242 11.13 -23.73 11.86
CA GLN A 242 12.53 -23.83 12.31
C GLN A 242 13.55 -23.36 11.27
N SER A 243 13.26 -23.57 9.98
CA SER A 243 14.23 -23.32 8.89
C SER A 243 14.04 -21.99 8.18
N ASP A 244 12.82 -21.43 8.15
CA ASP A 244 12.55 -20.21 7.38
C ASP A 244 13.00 -18.95 8.15
N LYS A 245 13.78 -18.11 7.49
CA LYS A 245 14.26 -16.83 8.04
C LYS A 245 13.16 -15.76 8.05
N ASN A 246 12.08 -15.93 7.28
CA ASN A 246 11.00 -14.96 7.17
C ASN A 246 9.96 -15.13 8.29
N TRP A 247 9.72 -14.04 9.00
CA TRP A 247 8.86 -14.02 10.17
C TRP A 247 7.38 -14.31 9.87
N LEU A 248 6.88 -13.93 8.69
CA LEU A 248 5.49 -14.18 8.27
C LEU A 248 5.16 -15.67 8.23
N ILE A 249 6.16 -16.51 7.99
CA ILE A 249 6.04 -17.96 7.93
C ILE A 249 5.95 -18.53 9.33
N GLY A 250 6.84 -18.09 10.22
CA GLY A 250 6.81 -18.48 11.62
C GLY A 250 5.49 -18.16 12.30
N ASP A 251 4.99 -16.93 12.10
CA ASP A 251 3.70 -16.49 12.65
C ASP A 251 2.52 -17.31 12.10
N ALA A 252 2.44 -17.47 10.77
CA ALA A 252 1.40 -18.27 10.13
C ALA A 252 1.42 -19.74 10.58
N VAL A 253 2.60 -20.36 10.64
CA VAL A 253 2.74 -21.75 11.11
C VAL A 253 2.24 -21.88 12.55
N VAL A 254 2.69 -20.99 13.44
CA VAL A 254 2.29 -21.03 14.85
C VAL A 254 0.78 -20.87 15.00
N GLY A 255 0.20 -19.89 14.31
CA GLY A 255 -1.24 -19.67 14.29
C GLY A 255 -2.02 -20.88 13.79
N GLU A 256 -1.68 -21.40 12.60
CA GLU A 256 -2.41 -22.53 12.02
C GLU A 256 -2.23 -23.83 12.81
N ILE A 257 -1.07 -24.07 13.43
CA ILE A 257 -0.89 -25.22 14.34
C ILE A 257 -1.74 -25.06 15.60
N ALA A 258 -1.74 -23.87 16.22
CA ALA A 258 -2.48 -23.61 17.44
C ALA A 258 -3.99 -23.79 17.27
N HIS A 259 -4.54 -23.41 16.11
CA HIS A 259 -5.97 -23.56 15.81
C HIS A 259 -6.30 -24.93 15.21
N GLY A 260 -5.51 -25.39 14.24
CA GLY A 260 -5.74 -26.62 13.51
C GLY A 260 -5.52 -27.88 14.35
N TRP A 261 -4.53 -27.88 15.24
CA TRP A 261 -4.16 -29.06 16.05
C TRP A 261 -4.40 -28.83 17.54
N LYS A 262 -5.28 -27.89 17.91
CA LYS A 262 -5.56 -27.53 19.31
C LYS A 262 -5.84 -28.72 20.22
N ASP A 263 -6.59 -29.71 19.73
CA ASP A 263 -7.02 -30.89 20.48
C ASP A 263 -5.96 -31.99 20.58
N LYS A 264 -4.82 -31.86 19.88
CA LYS A 264 -3.71 -32.81 20.01
C LYS A 264 -2.92 -32.53 21.29
N PRO A 265 -2.59 -33.55 22.10
CA PRO A 265 -1.91 -33.36 23.37
C PRO A 265 -0.51 -32.72 23.23
N ASP A 266 0.16 -32.95 22.10
CA ASP A 266 1.54 -32.49 21.85
C ASP A 266 1.61 -31.03 21.35
N THR A 267 0.49 -30.41 21.00
CA THR A 267 0.47 -29.04 20.44
C THR A 267 0.93 -28.01 21.48
N LEU A 268 0.41 -28.09 22.71
CA LEU A 268 0.82 -27.16 23.76
C LEU A 268 2.32 -27.31 24.11
N PRO A 269 2.85 -28.52 24.39
CA PRO A 269 4.29 -28.73 24.57
C PRO A 269 5.16 -28.15 23.44
N LEU A 270 4.75 -28.33 22.18
CA LEU A 270 5.46 -27.79 21.03
C LEU A 270 5.49 -26.25 21.05
N LEU A 271 4.35 -25.59 21.27
CA LEU A 271 4.30 -24.13 21.36
C LEU A 271 5.13 -23.61 22.53
N GLN A 272 5.13 -24.31 23.68
CA GLN A 272 5.96 -23.94 24.83
C GLN A 272 7.46 -24.01 24.50
N GLN A 273 7.88 -25.04 23.76
CA GLN A 273 9.25 -25.17 23.29
C GLN A 273 9.63 -24.02 22.35
N TRP A 274 8.75 -23.61 21.45
CA TRP A 274 8.97 -22.50 20.53
C TRP A 274 9.04 -21.14 21.24
N ALA A 275 8.16 -20.89 22.20
CA ALA A 275 8.21 -19.71 23.05
C ALA A 275 9.56 -19.59 23.78
N GLN A 276 10.13 -20.70 24.26
CA GLN A 276 11.35 -20.69 25.08
C GLN A 276 12.66 -20.76 24.29
N PHE A 277 12.71 -21.52 23.20
CA PHE A 277 13.98 -21.91 22.56
C PHE A 277 14.11 -21.46 21.10
N SER A 278 13.07 -20.86 20.51
CA SER A 278 13.17 -20.38 19.14
C SER A 278 14.30 -19.36 19.00
N LYS A 279 15.15 -19.54 17.98
CA LYS A 279 16.13 -18.52 17.58
C LYS A 279 15.42 -17.30 16.97
N ASN A 280 14.23 -17.50 16.42
CA ASN A 280 13.38 -16.44 15.89
C ASN A 280 12.43 -15.96 16.99
N TRP A 281 12.71 -14.79 17.56
CA TRP A 281 11.91 -14.20 18.64
C TRP A 281 10.46 -13.90 18.21
N LEU A 282 10.18 -13.75 16.91
CA LEU A 282 8.82 -13.56 16.39
C LEU A 282 7.98 -14.84 16.50
N VAL A 283 8.57 -16.01 16.22
CA VAL A 283 7.95 -17.31 16.51
C VAL A 283 7.67 -17.44 18.02
N GLY A 284 8.59 -16.95 18.84
CA GLY A 284 8.42 -16.91 20.29
C GLY A 284 7.21 -16.06 20.71
N ILE A 285 7.08 -14.85 20.20
CA ILE A 285 5.91 -13.97 20.45
C ILE A 285 4.61 -14.64 20.00
N ALA A 286 4.58 -15.16 18.77
CA ALA A 286 3.40 -15.80 18.23
C ALA A 286 2.98 -16.97 19.14
N ALA A 287 3.93 -17.79 19.58
CA ALA A 287 3.67 -18.92 20.46
C ALA A 287 3.13 -18.46 21.83
N VAL A 288 3.73 -17.42 22.44
CA VAL A 288 3.21 -16.81 23.69
C VAL A 288 1.76 -16.34 23.51
N GLY A 289 1.46 -15.68 22.38
CA GLY A 289 0.13 -15.19 22.06
C GLY A 289 -0.90 -16.31 21.88
N GLU A 290 -0.56 -17.33 21.12
CA GLU A 290 -1.42 -18.50 20.88
C GLU A 290 -1.64 -19.32 22.15
N ILE A 291 -0.61 -19.52 22.97
CA ILE A 291 -0.73 -20.23 24.26
C ILE A 291 -1.70 -19.48 25.19
N ALA A 292 -1.51 -18.17 25.35
CA ALA A 292 -2.34 -17.36 26.24
C ALA A 292 -3.81 -17.31 25.80
N ARG A 293 -4.09 -17.39 24.49
CA ARG A 293 -5.45 -17.39 23.94
C ARG A 293 -6.08 -18.77 23.96
N GLY A 294 -5.35 -19.78 23.49
CA GLY A 294 -5.87 -21.12 23.23
C GLY A 294 -6.00 -21.98 24.49
N TRP A 295 -5.15 -21.77 25.49
CA TRP A 295 -5.05 -22.59 26.69
C TRP A 295 -5.22 -21.80 27.99
N LYS A 296 -5.87 -20.63 27.94
CA LYS A 296 -6.05 -19.72 29.08
C LYS A 296 -6.54 -20.42 30.37
N ASP A 297 -7.44 -21.39 30.24
CA ASP A 297 -8.08 -22.07 31.38
C ASP A 297 -7.18 -23.10 32.08
N LYS A 298 -6.01 -23.40 31.51
CA LYS A 298 -5.06 -24.35 32.10
C LYS A 298 -4.22 -23.67 33.20
N PRO A 299 -4.18 -24.22 34.43
CA PRO A 299 -3.54 -23.57 35.58
C PRO A 299 -2.03 -23.35 35.40
N GLU A 300 -1.36 -24.13 34.56
CA GLU A 300 0.07 -24.01 34.28
C GLU A 300 0.45 -22.82 33.38
N ILE A 301 -0.51 -22.19 32.68
CA ILE A 301 -0.21 -21.14 31.70
C ILE A 301 0.24 -19.84 32.35
N LEU A 302 -0.46 -19.38 33.39
CA LEU A 302 -0.06 -18.14 34.06
C LEU A 302 1.35 -18.22 34.69
N PRO A 303 1.72 -19.28 35.44
CA PRO A 303 3.09 -19.46 35.90
C PRO A 303 4.13 -19.41 34.78
N LEU A 304 3.81 -20.00 33.62
CA LEU A 304 4.71 -20.02 32.47
C LEU A 304 4.87 -18.63 31.84
N LEU A 305 3.78 -17.89 31.65
CA LEU A 305 3.82 -16.51 31.16
C LEU A 305 4.63 -15.62 32.12
N LYS A 306 4.42 -15.75 33.44
CA LYS A 306 5.19 -15.01 34.46
C LYS A 306 6.69 -15.28 34.32
N LYS A 307 7.09 -16.54 34.10
CA LYS A 307 8.50 -16.92 33.87
C LYS A 307 9.07 -16.24 32.63
N TRP A 308 8.35 -16.26 31.51
CA TRP A 308 8.81 -15.59 30.29
C TRP A 308 8.92 -14.08 30.48
N ALA A 309 7.90 -13.45 31.07
CA ALA A 309 7.90 -12.00 31.36
C ALA A 309 9.09 -11.56 32.22
N GLN A 310 9.64 -12.44 33.07
CA GLN A 310 10.74 -12.10 33.99
C GLN A 310 12.14 -12.47 33.50
N SER A 311 12.26 -13.51 32.67
CA SER A 311 13.56 -14.18 32.45
C SER A 311 13.82 -14.61 31.01
N ASP A 312 12.89 -14.35 30.08
CA ASP A 312 13.20 -14.60 28.67
C ASP A 312 14.34 -13.70 28.21
N ARG A 313 15.25 -14.24 27.39
CA ARG A 313 16.42 -13.51 26.88
C ARG A 313 16.04 -12.38 25.92
N HIS A 314 14.85 -12.43 25.31
CA HIS A 314 14.40 -11.43 24.34
C HIS A 314 13.33 -10.52 24.95
N GLY A 315 13.61 -9.22 25.03
CA GLY A 315 12.66 -8.22 25.54
C GLY A 315 11.31 -8.21 24.81
N TYR A 316 11.29 -8.56 23.53
CA TYR A 316 10.03 -8.70 22.78
C TYR A 316 9.15 -9.86 23.27
N VAL A 317 9.73 -11.01 23.62
CA VAL A 317 8.98 -12.14 24.21
C VAL A 317 8.50 -11.78 25.61
N ARG A 318 9.34 -11.10 26.40
CA ARG A 318 8.95 -10.56 27.71
C ARG A 318 7.77 -9.58 27.59
N SER A 319 7.83 -8.65 26.64
CA SER A 319 6.77 -7.68 26.34
C SER A 319 5.46 -8.35 25.95
N ALA A 320 5.52 -9.35 25.06
CA ALA A 320 4.35 -10.13 24.68
C ALA A 320 3.74 -10.86 25.90
N ALA A 321 4.57 -11.46 26.74
CA ALA A 321 4.11 -12.11 27.96
C ALA A 321 3.47 -11.10 28.93
N VAL A 322 4.05 -9.92 29.14
CA VAL A 322 3.48 -8.83 29.93
C VAL A 322 2.10 -8.44 29.42
N GLU A 323 1.94 -8.21 28.12
CA GLU A 323 0.66 -7.89 27.49
C GLU A 323 -0.39 -9.00 27.73
N LYS A 324 -0.02 -10.26 27.53
CA LYS A 324 -0.95 -11.39 27.70
C LYS A 324 -1.34 -11.61 29.16
N ILE A 325 -0.40 -11.47 30.10
CA ILE A 325 -0.71 -11.54 31.54
C ILE A 325 -1.69 -10.43 31.91
N ALA A 326 -1.41 -9.18 31.48
CA ALA A 326 -2.23 -8.04 31.84
C ALA A 326 -3.69 -8.18 31.37
N ARG A 327 -3.87 -8.60 30.11
CA ARG A 327 -5.20 -8.72 29.49
C ARG A 327 -5.94 -10.00 29.89
N GLY A 328 -5.21 -11.08 30.15
CA GLY A 328 -5.79 -12.38 30.47
C GLY A 328 -6.07 -12.59 31.97
N TRP A 329 -5.21 -12.04 32.83
CA TRP A 329 -5.13 -12.34 34.26
C TRP A 329 -5.09 -11.08 35.13
N LYS A 330 -5.83 -10.04 34.71
CA LYS A 330 -5.93 -8.77 35.44
C LYS A 330 -6.34 -8.93 36.92
N ASN A 331 -7.21 -9.89 37.22
CA ASN A 331 -7.75 -10.10 38.57
C ASN A 331 -6.85 -10.97 39.47
N GLU A 332 -5.74 -11.48 38.94
CA GLU A 332 -4.77 -12.24 39.74
C GLU A 332 -3.94 -11.28 40.59
N PRO A 333 -3.82 -11.52 41.92
CA PRO A 333 -3.28 -10.54 42.86
C PRO A 333 -1.81 -10.15 42.57
N ASP A 334 -1.03 -11.07 42.01
CA ASP A 334 0.38 -10.84 41.68
C ASP A 334 0.60 -10.15 40.32
N THR A 335 -0.43 -9.98 39.50
CA THR A 335 -0.27 -9.42 38.16
C THR A 335 0.21 -7.97 38.21
N LEU A 336 -0.45 -7.13 38.99
CA LEU A 336 -0.05 -5.73 39.13
C LEU A 336 1.36 -5.59 39.75
N PRO A 337 1.69 -6.24 40.88
CA PRO A 337 3.05 -6.21 41.44
C PRO A 337 4.13 -6.64 40.45
N LEU A 338 3.87 -7.67 39.63
CA LEU A 338 4.79 -8.12 38.59
C LEU A 338 5.02 -7.01 37.54
N LEU A 339 3.94 -6.46 37.00
CA LEU A 339 4.01 -5.42 35.99
C LEU A 339 4.70 -4.16 36.53
N GLN A 340 4.41 -3.74 37.76
CA GLN A 340 5.06 -2.59 38.41
C GLN A 340 6.57 -2.80 38.58
N LYS A 341 6.99 -4.04 38.87
CA LYS A 341 8.42 -4.40 38.94
C LYS A 341 9.07 -4.31 37.57
N LEU A 342 8.45 -4.88 36.54
CA LEU A 342 8.98 -4.86 35.17
C LEU A 342 9.04 -3.43 34.61
N ALA A 343 8.02 -2.62 34.84
CA ALA A 343 7.99 -1.21 34.45
C ALA A 343 9.14 -0.37 35.03
N GLN A 344 9.67 -0.74 36.21
CA GLN A 344 10.73 0.01 36.89
C GLN A 344 12.14 -0.53 36.65
N PHE A 345 12.28 -1.84 36.45
CA PHE A 345 13.58 -2.50 36.60
C PHE A 345 13.94 -3.43 35.44
N ASP A 346 13.05 -3.67 34.48
CA ASP A 346 13.43 -4.42 33.29
C ASP A 346 14.50 -3.67 32.50
N ASP A 347 15.52 -4.38 32.03
CA ASP A 347 16.63 -3.80 31.28
C ASP A 347 16.21 -3.32 29.88
N ASP A 348 15.13 -3.89 29.34
CA ASP A 348 14.61 -3.58 28.03
C ASP A 348 13.50 -2.50 28.10
N LYS A 349 13.73 -1.39 27.40
CA LYS A 349 12.81 -0.24 27.32
C LYS A 349 11.44 -0.60 26.73
N ASP A 350 11.37 -1.60 25.86
CA ASP A 350 10.12 -2.00 25.20
C ASP A 350 9.26 -2.83 26.17
N VAL A 351 9.89 -3.60 27.07
CA VAL A 351 9.20 -4.23 28.21
C VAL A 351 8.69 -3.19 29.19
N ARG A 352 9.53 -2.22 29.57
CA ARG A 352 9.13 -1.15 30.51
C ARG A 352 7.96 -0.34 29.97
N SER A 353 8.01 0.08 28.70
CA SER A 353 6.93 0.83 28.06
C SER A 353 5.65 0.00 27.89
N THR A 354 5.76 -1.29 27.52
CA THR A 354 4.59 -2.20 27.47
C THR A 354 3.94 -2.33 28.85
N ALA A 355 4.73 -2.51 29.91
CA ALA A 355 4.24 -2.58 31.27
C ALA A 355 3.54 -1.27 31.68
N VAL A 356 4.12 -0.10 31.37
CA VAL A 356 3.49 1.21 31.58
C VAL A 356 2.12 1.29 30.92
N GLU A 357 2.01 0.91 29.65
CA GLU A 357 0.75 0.96 28.92
C GLU A 357 -0.33 0.04 29.50
N GLU A 358 0.05 -1.19 29.84
CA GLU A 358 -0.86 -2.18 30.38
C GLU A 358 -1.28 -1.88 31.83
N ILE A 359 -0.38 -1.39 32.69
CA ILE A 359 -0.71 -0.90 34.03
C ILE A 359 -1.74 0.22 33.93
N SER A 360 -1.48 1.20 33.06
CA SER A 360 -2.34 2.38 32.92
C SER A 360 -3.72 2.04 32.39
N ARG A 361 -3.83 1.03 31.53
CA ARG A 361 -5.10 0.53 31.00
C ARG A 361 -5.88 -0.30 32.03
N GLY A 362 -5.18 -1.17 32.74
CA GLY A 362 -5.79 -2.14 33.64
C GLY A 362 -6.07 -1.62 35.04
N TRP A 363 -5.22 -0.75 35.58
CA TRP A 363 -5.18 -0.41 37.01
C TRP A 363 -5.15 1.09 37.24
N LYS A 364 -5.89 1.84 36.42
CA LYS A 364 -5.94 3.32 36.54
C LYS A 364 -6.46 3.80 37.90
N ASP A 365 -7.32 3.02 38.54
CA ASP A 365 -7.97 3.36 39.82
C ASP A 365 -7.13 2.91 41.03
N GLU A 366 -6.01 2.22 40.80
CA GLU A 366 -5.10 1.81 41.88
C GLU A 366 -4.26 3.01 42.35
N PRO A 367 -4.18 3.28 43.68
CA PRO A 367 -3.51 4.47 44.22
C PRO A 367 -2.06 4.64 43.79
N ASP A 368 -1.32 3.54 43.64
CA ASP A 368 0.11 3.56 43.32
C ASP A 368 0.41 3.67 41.82
N THR A 369 -0.61 3.60 40.96
CA THR A 369 -0.41 3.67 39.51
C THR A 369 0.08 5.05 39.08
N LEU A 370 -0.60 6.13 39.50
CA LEU A 370 -0.18 7.47 39.11
C LEU A 370 1.22 7.84 39.64
N PRO A 371 1.56 7.61 40.92
CA PRO A 371 2.92 7.84 41.42
C PRO A 371 4.00 7.10 40.62
N LEU A 372 3.73 5.85 40.21
CA LEU A 372 4.63 5.10 39.34
C LEU A 372 4.81 5.77 37.98
N LEU A 373 3.71 6.15 37.32
CA LEU A 373 3.77 6.81 36.01
C LEU A 373 4.48 8.15 36.07
N GLN A 374 4.23 8.97 37.11
CA GLN A 374 4.92 10.24 37.32
C GLN A 374 6.43 10.05 37.51
N LYS A 375 6.82 9.06 38.33
CA LYS A 375 8.23 8.69 38.52
C LYS A 375 8.88 8.28 37.21
N LEU A 376 8.24 7.40 36.43
CA LEU A 376 8.78 6.94 35.15
C LEU A 376 8.85 8.07 34.12
N ALA A 377 7.81 8.89 34.01
CA ALA A 377 7.76 10.07 33.13
C ALA A 377 8.88 11.08 33.42
N GLN A 378 9.33 11.18 34.68
CA GLN A 378 10.37 12.12 35.08
C GLN A 378 11.79 11.55 35.04
N PHE A 379 11.96 10.27 35.39
CA PHE A 379 13.28 9.73 35.74
C PHE A 379 13.72 8.50 34.94
N ASP A 380 12.87 7.88 34.12
CA ASP A 380 13.32 6.79 33.26
C ASP A 380 14.41 7.28 32.30
N ASP A 381 15.43 6.46 32.07
CA ASP A 381 16.59 6.84 31.26
C ASP A 381 16.22 6.96 29.78
N ASP A 382 15.28 6.11 29.31
CA ASP A 382 14.82 6.02 27.94
C ASP A 382 13.64 6.96 27.63
N GLY A 383 13.73 7.67 26.50
CA GLY A 383 12.71 8.63 26.11
C GLY A 383 11.37 8.00 25.69
N ASN A 384 11.35 6.75 25.22
CA ASN A 384 10.12 6.08 24.83
C ASN A 384 9.30 5.67 26.05
N VAL A 385 9.95 5.24 27.13
CA VAL A 385 9.27 4.94 28.39
C VAL A 385 8.71 6.22 29.01
N ARG A 386 9.50 7.30 29.07
CA ARG A 386 9.01 8.61 29.54
C ARG A 386 7.81 9.09 28.70
N ARG A 387 7.89 8.98 27.37
CA ARG A 387 6.78 9.29 26.46
C ARG A 387 5.54 8.44 26.75
N ALA A 388 5.70 7.12 26.89
CA ALA A 388 4.59 6.20 27.17
C ALA A 388 3.89 6.58 28.49
N ALA A 389 4.66 6.94 29.52
CA ALA A 389 4.12 7.40 30.80
C ALA A 389 3.36 8.74 30.66
N VAL A 390 3.89 9.72 29.91
CA VAL A 390 3.21 10.99 29.60
C VAL A 390 1.87 10.74 28.89
N GLU A 391 1.86 9.91 27.86
CA GLU A 391 0.64 9.60 27.11
C GLU A 391 -0.39 8.84 27.96
N ALA A 392 0.08 7.92 28.80
CA ALA A 392 -0.76 7.15 29.71
C ALA A 392 -1.47 8.05 30.72
N ILE A 393 -0.73 8.97 31.36
CA ILE A 393 -1.28 9.93 32.34
C ILE A 393 -2.46 10.71 31.74
N ALA A 394 -2.34 11.12 30.48
CA ALA A 394 -3.38 11.85 29.77
C ALA A 394 -4.59 10.99 29.38
N ARG A 395 -4.33 9.76 28.93
CA ARG A 395 -5.33 8.89 28.31
C ARG A 395 -6.32 8.32 29.32
N TYR A 396 -5.88 8.04 30.55
CA TYR A 396 -6.66 7.26 31.52
C TYR A 396 -7.22 8.06 32.71
N GLY A 397 -7.16 9.40 32.67
CA GLY A 397 -8.06 10.25 33.45
C GLY A 397 -7.47 10.95 34.67
N TRP A 398 -6.14 11.00 34.84
CA TRP A 398 -5.49 11.73 35.95
C TRP A 398 -5.36 13.24 35.69
N LYS A 399 -6.35 13.83 35.01
CA LYS A 399 -6.35 15.25 34.66
C LYS A 399 -6.66 16.16 35.86
N ASP A 400 -7.39 15.64 36.83
CA ASP A 400 -7.88 16.37 38.01
C ASP A 400 -6.87 16.34 39.17
N GLU A 401 -5.78 15.59 39.01
CA GLU A 401 -4.69 15.47 39.98
C GLU A 401 -3.78 16.69 39.91
N SER A 402 -3.58 17.39 41.04
CA SER A 402 -2.94 18.70 41.09
C SER A 402 -1.53 18.72 40.50
N ASP A 403 -0.81 17.61 40.63
CA ASP A 403 0.62 17.52 40.30
C ASP A 403 0.85 17.05 38.85
N THR A 404 -0.21 16.61 38.15
CA THR A 404 -0.10 16.12 36.77
C THR A 404 0.26 17.23 35.79
N LEU A 405 -0.49 18.33 35.79
CA LEU A 405 -0.23 19.43 34.85
C LEU A 405 1.16 20.05 35.06
N PRO A 406 1.60 20.38 36.30
CA PRO A 406 2.96 20.89 36.54
C PRO A 406 4.07 19.96 36.04
N LEU A 407 3.93 18.64 36.22
CA LEU A 407 4.88 17.67 35.69
C LEU A 407 4.95 17.74 34.16
N LEU A 408 3.80 17.72 33.48
CA LEU A 408 3.76 17.76 32.02
C LEU A 408 4.30 19.08 31.46
N GLN A 409 3.99 20.21 32.11
CA GLN A 409 4.53 21.51 31.73
C GLN A 409 6.07 21.51 31.80
N LYS A 410 6.64 20.97 32.89
CA LYS A 410 8.09 20.82 33.04
C LYS A 410 8.69 19.95 31.94
N LEU A 411 8.06 18.82 31.63
CA LEU A 411 8.51 17.90 30.58
C LEU A 411 8.45 18.57 29.20
N ALA A 412 7.37 19.29 28.88
CA ALA A 412 7.23 20.04 27.63
C ALA A 412 8.33 21.08 27.42
N GLN A 413 8.80 21.72 28.50
CA GLN A 413 9.82 22.77 28.44
C GLN A 413 11.26 22.25 28.43
N SER A 414 11.54 21.15 29.13
CA SER A 414 12.91 20.81 29.54
C SER A 414 13.36 19.37 29.33
N ASP A 415 12.49 18.46 28.88
CA ASP A 415 12.92 17.08 28.63
C ASP A 415 14.00 17.03 27.54
N LYS A 416 15.06 16.25 27.78
CA LYS A 416 16.18 16.08 26.83
C LYS A 416 15.72 15.50 25.49
N ASN A 417 14.68 14.66 25.48
CA ASN A 417 14.17 13.97 24.31
C ASN A 417 12.98 14.74 23.71
N TRP A 418 13.10 15.11 22.43
CA TRP A 418 12.07 15.85 21.71
C TRP A 418 10.73 15.09 21.59
N LEU A 419 10.74 13.75 21.60
CA LEU A 419 9.52 12.94 21.59
C LEU A 419 8.70 13.14 22.87
N VAL A 420 9.36 13.26 24.02
CA VAL A 420 8.70 13.50 25.30
C VAL A 420 8.12 14.90 25.34
N ARG A 421 8.90 15.91 24.91
CA ARG A 421 8.42 17.30 24.82
C ARG A 421 7.21 17.42 23.91
N ARG A 422 7.28 16.81 22.72
CA ARG A 422 6.16 16.76 21.77
C ARG A 422 4.93 16.09 22.38
N ALA A 423 5.09 14.91 23.00
CA ALA A 423 3.97 14.21 23.63
C ALA A 423 3.32 15.05 24.73
N ALA A 424 4.13 15.71 25.57
CA ALA A 424 3.63 16.62 26.59
C ALA A 424 2.87 17.81 25.99
N VAL A 425 3.40 18.46 24.95
CA VAL A 425 2.71 19.55 24.20
C VAL A 425 1.36 19.09 23.65
N GLU A 426 1.31 17.95 22.96
CA GLU A 426 0.07 17.41 22.38
C GLU A 426 -0.96 17.02 23.45
N VAL A 427 -0.49 16.43 24.55
CA VAL A 427 -1.32 16.04 25.70
C VAL A 427 -1.89 17.27 26.40
N ILE A 428 -1.05 18.27 26.71
CA ILE A 428 -1.45 19.49 27.42
C ILE A 428 -2.53 20.22 26.61
N ALA A 429 -2.30 20.38 25.30
CA ALA A 429 -3.25 21.02 24.41
C ALA A 429 -4.62 20.32 24.39
N ARG A 430 -4.63 18.98 24.39
CA ARG A 430 -5.86 18.19 24.32
C ARG A 430 -6.63 18.16 25.64
N VAL A 431 -5.94 18.02 26.77
CA VAL A 431 -6.58 17.71 28.06
C VAL A 431 -6.83 18.96 28.90
N TRP A 432 -5.93 19.96 28.84
CA TRP A 432 -6.03 21.21 29.60
C TRP A 432 -6.26 22.42 28.69
N LYS A 433 -7.05 22.26 27.63
CA LYS A 433 -7.37 23.35 26.69
C LYS A 433 -7.88 24.63 27.39
N ASP A 434 -8.73 24.46 28.40
CA ASP A 434 -9.36 25.58 29.13
C ASP A 434 -8.46 26.16 30.25
N ASN A 435 -7.28 25.59 30.47
CA ASN A 435 -6.33 26.15 31.43
C ASN A 435 -5.63 27.39 30.83
N PRO A 436 -5.57 28.53 31.55
CA PRO A 436 -5.02 29.78 31.03
C PRO A 436 -3.52 29.69 30.68
N ASP A 437 -2.77 28.78 31.29
CA ASP A 437 -1.33 28.62 31.04
C ASP A 437 -1.03 27.71 29.84
N THR A 438 -2.05 27.03 29.29
CA THR A 438 -1.86 26.11 28.16
C THR A 438 -1.45 26.84 26.89
N LEU A 439 -2.20 27.86 26.47
CA LEU A 439 -1.89 28.59 25.25
C LEU A 439 -0.50 29.26 25.30
N PRO A 440 -0.11 29.97 26.38
CA PRO A 440 1.24 30.51 26.52
C PRO A 440 2.35 29.45 26.40
N LEU A 441 2.17 28.27 27.00
CA LEU A 441 3.13 27.18 26.89
C LEU A 441 3.27 26.70 25.44
N LEU A 442 2.13 26.48 24.75
CA LEU A 442 2.16 26.04 23.35
C LEU A 442 2.80 27.10 22.46
N GLN A 443 2.50 28.38 22.67
CA GLN A 443 3.12 29.49 21.94
C GLN A 443 4.64 29.51 22.15
N GLN A 444 5.10 29.31 23.38
CA GLN A 444 6.54 29.20 23.68
C GLN A 444 7.18 28.01 22.95
N SER A 445 6.53 26.84 22.97
CA SER A 445 6.99 25.65 22.24
C SER A 445 7.04 25.89 20.73
N ALA A 446 6.01 26.50 20.15
CA ALA A 446 5.94 26.84 18.73
C ALA A 446 7.02 27.86 18.32
N GLN A 447 7.37 28.80 19.20
CA GLN A 447 8.35 29.85 18.89
C GLN A 447 9.81 29.40 19.05
N SER A 448 10.10 28.57 20.05
CA SER A 448 11.48 28.44 20.56
C SER A 448 12.00 27.01 20.72
N ASP A 449 11.18 25.97 20.51
CA ASP A 449 11.69 24.60 20.63
C ASP A 449 12.77 24.33 19.56
N LYS A 450 13.86 23.69 20.00
CA LYS A 450 15.00 23.36 19.15
C LYS A 450 14.61 22.43 17.99
N ASN A 451 13.64 21.54 18.22
CA ASN A 451 13.18 20.52 17.29
C ASN A 451 11.88 20.95 16.59
N GLU A 452 11.89 20.87 15.26
CA GLU A 452 10.80 21.24 14.36
C GLU A 452 9.53 20.41 14.56
N TYR A 453 9.62 19.15 15.00
CA TYR A 453 8.42 18.33 15.25
C TYR A 453 7.66 18.78 16.49
N VAL A 454 8.35 19.33 17.49
CA VAL A 454 7.69 19.94 18.66
C VAL A 454 7.02 21.26 18.25
N ARG A 455 7.73 22.11 17.49
CA ARG A 455 7.15 23.37 16.97
C ARG A 455 5.93 23.08 16.09
N HIS A 456 6.05 22.16 15.14
CA HIS A 456 4.94 21.73 14.29
C HIS A 456 3.74 21.23 15.10
N ALA A 457 3.96 20.38 16.12
CA ALA A 457 2.88 19.90 16.97
C ALA A 457 2.17 21.03 17.70
N ALA A 458 2.93 21.99 18.25
CA ALA A 458 2.38 23.17 18.91
C ALA A 458 1.59 24.07 17.94
N VAL A 459 2.13 24.37 16.75
CA VAL A 459 1.43 25.16 15.72
C VAL A 459 0.12 24.48 15.31
N LYS A 460 0.15 23.17 15.09
CA LYS A 460 -1.02 22.37 14.71
C LYS A 460 -2.11 22.39 15.78
N THR A 461 -1.75 22.22 17.06
CA THR A 461 -2.73 22.22 18.16
C THR A 461 -3.27 23.61 18.43
N ILE A 462 -2.42 24.65 18.42
CA ILE A 462 -2.83 26.05 18.53
C ILE A 462 -3.88 26.40 17.46
N ALA A 463 -3.58 26.10 16.19
CA ALA A 463 -4.47 26.43 15.10
C ALA A 463 -5.81 25.70 15.16
N ARG A 464 -5.82 24.43 15.59
CA ARG A 464 -7.07 23.64 15.70
C ARG A 464 -7.93 24.12 16.86
N ASP A 465 -7.32 24.32 18.03
CA ASP A 465 -8.06 24.43 19.28
C ASP A 465 -8.30 25.89 19.70
N TRP A 466 -7.46 26.84 19.28
CA TRP A 466 -7.58 28.28 19.58
C TRP A 466 -7.88 29.13 18.35
N LYS A 467 -8.53 28.57 17.32
CA LYS A 467 -8.90 29.32 16.10
C LYS A 467 -9.77 30.56 16.35
N ASP A 468 -10.58 30.54 17.42
CA ASP A 468 -11.47 31.64 17.80
C ASP A 468 -10.75 32.70 18.66
N ASN A 469 -9.50 32.47 19.06
CA ASN A 469 -8.68 33.48 19.74
C ASN A 469 -8.13 34.47 18.69
N PRO A 470 -8.35 35.79 18.85
CA PRO A 470 -7.93 36.80 17.88
C PRO A 470 -6.41 36.84 17.64
N ASP A 471 -5.59 36.40 18.59
CA ASP A 471 -4.13 36.40 18.49
C ASP A 471 -3.58 35.18 17.73
N THR A 472 -4.40 34.16 17.48
CA THR A 472 -3.94 32.92 16.83
C THR A 472 -3.58 33.14 15.37
N LEU A 473 -4.42 33.84 14.60
CA LEU A 473 -4.15 34.08 13.18
C LEU A 473 -2.86 34.90 12.97
N PRO A 474 -2.62 36.02 13.68
CA PRO A 474 -1.35 36.75 13.60
C PRO A 474 -0.11 35.88 13.87
N LEU A 475 -0.18 34.97 14.86
CA LEU A 475 0.92 34.05 15.16
C LEU A 475 1.16 33.04 14.04
N LEU A 476 0.09 32.46 13.49
CA LEU A 476 0.23 31.55 12.35
C LEU A 476 0.81 32.26 11.13
N GLN A 477 0.40 33.51 10.87
CA GLN A 477 0.97 34.34 9.80
C GLN A 477 2.46 34.56 10.00
N GLN A 478 2.88 34.88 11.23
CA GLN A 478 4.29 35.02 11.58
C GLN A 478 5.05 33.71 11.34
N TRP A 479 4.55 32.57 11.84
CA TRP A 479 5.24 31.28 11.67
C TRP A 479 5.27 30.80 10.22
N ALA A 480 4.22 31.09 9.42
CA ALA A 480 4.20 30.82 7.99
C ALA A 480 5.29 31.60 7.23
N GLN A 481 5.66 32.78 7.70
CA GLN A 481 6.65 33.65 7.06
C GLN A 481 8.07 33.48 7.61
N SER A 482 8.26 33.17 8.89
CA SER A 482 9.57 33.32 9.54
C SER A 482 10.10 32.09 10.27
N ASP A 483 9.38 30.96 10.33
CA ASP A 483 9.97 29.76 10.95
C ASP A 483 11.14 29.26 10.10
N LYS A 484 12.24 28.91 10.75
CA LYS A 484 13.46 28.39 10.10
C LYS A 484 13.26 27.08 9.33
N ASN A 485 12.20 26.32 9.62
CA ASN A 485 11.95 25.01 9.02
C ASN A 485 10.67 25.02 8.17
N GLU A 486 10.78 24.57 6.93
CA GLU A 486 9.68 24.57 5.96
C GLU A 486 8.47 23.73 6.39
N TYR A 487 8.66 22.69 7.22
CA TYR A 487 7.57 21.85 7.70
C TYR A 487 6.67 22.61 8.67
N VAL A 488 7.25 23.48 9.50
CA VAL A 488 6.50 24.34 10.42
C VAL A 488 5.79 25.46 9.65
N ARG A 489 6.47 26.06 8.66
CA ARG A 489 5.84 27.04 7.77
C ARG A 489 4.64 26.42 7.02
N SER A 490 4.80 25.20 6.49
CA SER A 490 3.77 24.50 5.73
C SER A 490 2.52 24.22 6.58
N ILE A 491 2.68 23.69 7.81
CA ILE A 491 1.51 23.44 8.67
C ILE A 491 0.80 24.72 9.08
N ALA A 492 1.52 25.85 9.22
CA ALA A 492 0.90 27.14 9.49
C ALA A 492 0.05 27.60 8.29
N VAL A 493 0.57 27.51 7.06
CA VAL A 493 -0.17 27.86 5.83
C VAL A 493 -1.40 26.98 5.65
N GLU A 494 -1.25 25.66 5.78
CA GLU A 494 -2.36 24.71 5.68
C GLU A 494 -3.43 24.97 6.76
N ALA A 495 -3.01 25.31 7.97
CA ALA A 495 -3.94 25.62 9.05
C ALA A 495 -4.68 26.94 8.82
N ILE A 496 -4.01 27.97 8.32
CA ILE A 496 -4.63 29.25 7.95
C ILE A 496 -5.70 29.02 6.87
N ALA A 497 -5.34 28.32 5.79
CA ALA A 497 -6.26 28.01 4.70
C ALA A 497 -7.46 27.17 5.16
N ARG A 498 -7.26 26.25 6.13
CA ARG A 498 -8.31 25.38 6.64
C ARG A 498 -9.28 26.07 7.59
N TYR A 499 -8.76 26.81 8.57
CA TYR A 499 -9.57 27.32 9.69
C TYR A 499 -9.99 28.78 9.52
N TRP A 500 -9.29 29.57 8.70
CA TRP A 500 -9.62 30.97 8.40
C TRP A 500 -10.01 31.17 6.92
N LYS A 501 -10.56 30.14 6.26
CA LYS A 501 -10.99 30.23 4.85
C LYS A 501 -11.93 31.42 4.59
N ASP A 502 -12.83 31.71 5.54
CA ASP A 502 -13.82 32.79 5.43
C ASP A 502 -13.28 34.17 5.86
N ASP A 503 -12.05 34.25 6.38
CA ASP A 503 -11.41 35.53 6.68
C ASP A 503 -11.01 36.21 5.36
N PRO A 504 -11.41 37.48 5.14
CA PRO A 504 -11.15 38.17 3.88
C PRO A 504 -9.66 38.39 3.58
N ASN A 505 -8.77 38.27 4.58
CA ASN A 505 -7.32 38.43 4.43
C ASN A 505 -6.61 37.10 4.16
N THR A 506 -7.28 35.95 4.28
CA THR A 506 -6.63 34.65 4.05
C THR A 506 -6.22 34.47 2.60
N LEU A 507 -7.12 34.72 1.64
CA LEU A 507 -6.77 34.59 0.22
C LEU A 507 -5.66 35.58 -0.19
N PRO A 508 -5.71 36.88 0.17
CA PRO A 508 -4.60 37.80 -0.05
C PRO A 508 -3.26 37.34 0.54
N LEU A 509 -3.27 36.77 1.76
CA LEU A 509 -2.07 36.23 2.38
C LEU A 509 -1.51 35.04 1.58
N LEU A 510 -2.36 34.08 1.20
CA LEU A 510 -1.91 32.93 0.41
C LEU A 510 -1.36 33.39 -0.95
N GLN A 511 -2.00 34.38 -1.59
CA GLN A 511 -1.49 35.01 -2.82
C GLN A 511 -0.11 35.61 -2.61
N GLN A 512 0.12 36.34 -1.51
CA GLN A 512 1.45 36.86 -1.17
C GLN A 512 2.47 35.72 -0.99
N LEU A 513 2.08 34.63 -0.34
CA LEU A 513 2.97 33.48 -0.10
C LEU A 513 3.35 32.73 -1.38
N THR A 514 2.55 32.83 -2.46
CA THR A 514 2.95 32.31 -3.78
C THR A 514 4.18 33.02 -4.36
N GLN A 515 4.48 34.24 -3.90
CA GLN A 515 5.60 35.07 -4.37
C GLN A 515 6.79 35.09 -3.40
N SER A 516 6.77 34.24 -2.36
CA SER A 516 7.87 34.19 -1.41
C SER A 516 9.15 33.67 -2.06
N ASN A 517 10.26 34.41 -1.88
CA ASN A 517 11.59 34.02 -2.37
C ASN A 517 12.36 33.13 -1.38
N GLU A 518 11.73 32.70 -0.28
CA GLU A 518 12.40 31.85 0.71
C GLU A 518 12.50 30.40 0.23
N ASP A 519 13.68 29.78 0.40
CA ASP A 519 13.94 28.37 0.09
C ASP A 519 12.89 27.46 0.76
N GLY A 520 12.13 26.69 -0.03
CA GLY A 520 11.21 25.65 0.43
C GLY A 520 9.93 25.52 -0.38
N ASN A 521 9.07 24.57 0.00
CA ASN A 521 7.84 24.25 -0.74
C ASN A 521 6.66 25.22 -0.51
N ILE A 522 6.84 26.33 0.21
CA ILE A 522 5.74 27.23 0.64
C ILE A 522 4.95 27.83 -0.51
N PRO A 523 5.58 28.36 -1.59
CA PRO A 523 4.81 28.85 -2.73
C PRO A 523 3.91 27.78 -3.34
N SER A 524 4.41 26.55 -3.47
CA SER A 524 3.64 25.43 -4.01
C SER A 524 2.50 24.97 -3.08
N VAL A 525 2.72 25.02 -1.76
CA VAL A 525 1.68 24.78 -0.75
C VAL A 525 0.59 25.85 -0.86
N ALA A 526 0.96 27.12 -0.94
CA ALA A 526 0.00 28.22 -1.10
C ALA A 526 -0.84 28.07 -2.37
N VAL A 527 -0.22 27.74 -3.52
CA VAL A 527 -0.94 27.44 -4.78
C VAL A 527 -1.96 26.32 -4.59
N ARG A 528 -1.56 25.24 -3.94
CA ARG A 528 -2.42 24.09 -3.67
C ARG A 528 -3.58 24.44 -2.74
N GLU A 529 -3.31 25.17 -1.67
CA GLU A 529 -4.35 25.59 -0.71
C GLU A 529 -5.32 26.60 -1.35
N ILE A 530 -4.86 27.51 -2.21
CA ILE A 530 -5.72 28.40 -2.99
C ILE A 530 -6.64 27.59 -3.91
N ALA A 531 -6.07 26.66 -4.67
CA ALA A 531 -6.82 25.85 -5.64
C ALA A 531 -7.93 25.01 -4.98
N HIS A 532 -7.65 24.42 -3.82
CA HIS A 532 -8.64 23.63 -3.09
C HIS A 532 -9.62 24.49 -2.29
N GLY A 533 -9.12 25.54 -1.63
CA GLY A 533 -9.91 26.38 -0.74
C GLY A 533 -10.89 27.27 -1.49
N TRP A 534 -10.51 27.83 -2.64
CA TRP A 534 -11.29 28.83 -3.38
C TRP A 534 -11.66 28.36 -4.77
N LYS A 535 -11.85 27.05 -4.97
CA LYS A 535 -12.19 26.46 -6.28
C LYS A 535 -13.37 27.16 -6.98
N ASP A 536 -14.38 27.56 -6.21
CA ASP A 536 -15.60 28.20 -6.70
C ASP A 536 -15.48 29.74 -6.82
N ASP A 537 -14.37 30.34 -6.35
CA ASP A 537 -14.11 31.77 -6.54
C ASP A 537 -13.74 32.04 -8.01
N PRO A 538 -14.44 32.96 -8.70
CA PRO A 538 -14.21 33.25 -10.11
C PRO A 538 -12.79 33.76 -10.42
N ASN A 539 -12.05 34.26 -9.43
CA ASN A 539 -10.68 34.77 -9.60
C ASN A 539 -9.60 33.70 -9.38
N THR A 540 -9.96 32.53 -8.85
CA THR A 540 -8.98 31.46 -8.59
C THR A 540 -8.37 30.91 -9.86
N LEU A 541 -9.19 30.53 -10.85
CA LEU A 541 -8.69 30.03 -12.11
C LEU A 541 -7.82 31.09 -12.84
N PRO A 542 -8.26 32.36 -13.01
CA PRO A 542 -7.43 33.42 -13.56
C PRO A 542 -6.07 33.59 -12.85
N LEU A 543 -6.05 33.54 -11.51
CA LEU A 543 -4.82 33.60 -10.73
C LEU A 543 -3.89 32.42 -11.03
N LEU A 544 -4.42 31.19 -10.98
CA LEU A 544 -3.62 30.00 -11.27
C LEU A 544 -3.08 30.03 -12.70
N GLN A 545 -3.89 30.48 -13.68
CA GLN A 545 -3.45 30.65 -15.07
C GLN A 545 -2.31 31.67 -15.18
N GLN A 546 -2.39 32.80 -14.48
CA GLN A 546 -1.32 33.79 -14.42
C GLN A 546 -0.04 33.17 -13.84
N LEU A 547 -0.15 32.48 -12.70
CA LEU A 547 0.99 31.82 -12.05
C LEU A 547 1.61 30.79 -12.99
N ALA A 548 0.82 29.92 -13.60
CA ALA A 548 1.28 28.90 -14.54
C ALA A 548 2.03 29.47 -15.77
N GLN A 549 1.71 30.70 -16.21
CA GLN A 549 2.31 31.31 -17.39
C GLN A 549 3.53 32.19 -17.11
N SER A 550 3.55 32.87 -15.96
CA SER A 550 4.42 34.05 -15.77
C SER A 550 5.20 34.09 -14.47
N ASP A 551 4.94 33.17 -13.53
CA ASP A 551 5.74 33.08 -12.31
C ASP A 551 7.20 32.73 -12.64
N GLN A 552 8.16 33.26 -11.88
CA GLN A 552 9.58 33.02 -12.13
C GLN A 552 10.00 31.61 -11.70
N ASP A 553 9.38 31.05 -10.66
CA ASP A 553 9.70 29.73 -10.13
C ASP A 553 8.96 28.62 -10.90
N GLY A 554 9.72 27.71 -11.50
CA GLY A 554 9.19 26.53 -12.19
C GLY A 554 8.38 25.61 -11.27
N ASN A 555 8.65 25.59 -9.96
CA ASN A 555 7.88 24.80 -9.00
C ASN A 555 6.47 25.38 -8.82
N VAL A 556 6.34 26.71 -8.68
CA VAL A 556 5.05 27.42 -8.63
C VAL A 556 4.26 27.17 -9.92
N ARG A 557 4.90 27.37 -11.08
CA ARG A 557 4.28 27.11 -12.38
C ARG A 557 3.80 25.66 -12.50
N SER A 558 4.62 24.69 -12.11
CA SER A 558 4.27 23.26 -12.19
C SER A 558 3.18 22.85 -11.19
N ALA A 559 3.12 23.48 -10.01
CA ALA A 559 2.02 23.31 -9.06
C ALA A 559 0.72 23.85 -9.67
N ALA A 560 0.73 25.08 -10.19
CA ALA A 560 -0.42 25.68 -10.84
C ALA A 560 -0.93 24.84 -12.02
N VAL A 561 -0.03 24.32 -12.86
CA VAL A 561 -0.40 23.39 -13.96
C VAL A 561 -1.14 22.15 -13.43
N ARG A 562 -0.65 21.52 -12.36
CA ARG A 562 -1.30 20.35 -11.76
C ARG A 562 -2.68 20.68 -11.20
N GLU A 563 -2.79 21.79 -10.49
CA GLU A 563 -4.05 22.21 -9.89
C GLU A 563 -5.09 22.63 -10.94
N ILE A 564 -4.69 23.37 -11.98
CA ILE A 564 -5.57 23.74 -13.10
C ILE A 564 -6.10 22.48 -13.80
N ALA A 565 -5.21 21.54 -14.13
CA ALA A 565 -5.56 20.33 -14.87
C ALA A 565 -6.60 19.47 -14.14
N ARG A 566 -6.50 19.38 -12.81
CA ARG A 566 -7.36 18.54 -11.97
C ARG A 566 -8.62 19.27 -11.54
N GLY A 567 -8.49 20.56 -11.21
CA GLY A 567 -9.59 21.39 -10.72
C GLY A 567 -10.55 21.84 -11.82
N TRP A 568 -10.03 22.17 -13.01
CA TRP A 568 -10.75 22.82 -14.10
C TRP A 568 -10.59 22.08 -15.44
N LYS A 569 -10.56 20.75 -15.40
CA LYS A 569 -10.45 19.89 -16.60
C LYS A 569 -11.48 20.23 -17.70
N ASN A 570 -12.69 20.62 -17.30
CA ASN A 570 -13.80 20.91 -18.21
C ASN A 570 -13.82 22.38 -18.68
N ASP A 571 -12.94 23.24 -18.18
CA ASP A 571 -12.81 24.60 -18.70
C ASP A 571 -12.17 24.56 -20.10
N PRO A 572 -12.76 25.24 -21.10
CA PRO A 572 -12.30 25.16 -22.49
C PRO A 572 -10.88 25.72 -22.70
N ASN A 573 -10.36 26.56 -21.79
CA ASN A 573 -9.02 27.14 -21.89
C ASN A 573 -7.95 26.32 -21.17
N THR A 574 -8.32 25.32 -20.38
CA THR A 574 -7.35 24.47 -19.65
C THR A 574 -6.44 23.71 -20.61
N LEU A 575 -7.00 22.98 -21.57
CA LEU A 575 -6.20 22.20 -22.51
C LEU A 575 -5.30 23.11 -23.38
N PRO A 576 -5.80 24.19 -24.02
CA PRO A 576 -4.94 25.12 -24.76
C PRO A 576 -3.76 25.67 -23.94
N LEU A 577 -3.99 26.05 -22.69
CA LEU A 577 -2.94 26.52 -21.79
C LEU A 577 -1.88 25.45 -21.54
N LEU A 578 -2.31 24.24 -21.16
CA LEU A 578 -1.40 23.13 -20.91
C LEU A 578 -0.60 22.78 -22.18
N GLN A 579 -1.24 22.78 -23.36
CA GLN A 579 -0.57 22.52 -24.64
C GLN A 579 0.49 23.57 -24.97
N GLN A 580 0.23 24.84 -24.67
CA GLN A 580 1.22 25.91 -24.79
C GLN A 580 2.40 25.66 -23.85
N LEU A 581 2.13 25.47 -22.55
CA LEU A 581 3.17 25.27 -21.54
C LEU A 581 4.04 24.05 -21.84
N ALA A 582 3.42 22.92 -22.25
CA ALA A 582 4.13 21.71 -22.67
C ALA A 582 5.11 21.94 -23.84
N GLN A 583 4.86 22.94 -24.69
CA GLN A 583 5.69 23.22 -25.88
C GLN A 583 6.74 24.31 -25.65
N SER A 584 6.42 25.33 -24.85
CA SER A 584 7.24 26.57 -24.80
C SER A 584 7.77 26.96 -23.43
N ASP A 585 7.31 26.35 -22.33
CA ASP A 585 7.84 26.72 -21.00
C ASP A 585 9.34 26.44 -20.93
N GLN A 586 10.11 27.32 -20.30
CA GLN A 586 11.56 27.17 -20.23
C GLN A 586 11.99 26.03 -19.30
N ASP A 587 11.21 25.76 -18.26
CA ASP A 587 11.45 24.79 -17.20
C ASP A 587 10.93 23.39 -17.59
N GLY A 588 11.79 22.38 -17.43
CA GLY A 588 11.46 21.00 -17.80
C GLY A 588 10.42 20.34 -16.88
N ASN A 589 10.33 20.74 -15.61
CA ASN A 589 9.34 20.24 -14.67
C ASN A 589 7.94 20.75 -15.01
N VAL A 590 7.82 22.02 -15.43
CA VAL A 590 6.55 22.57 -15.91
C VAL A 590 6.10 21.85 -17.17
N ARG A 591 6.99 21.72 -18.17
CA ARG A 591 6.68 20.96 -19.40
C ARG A 591 6.31 19.50 -19.09
N SER A 592 7.03 18.85 -18.18
CA SER A 592 6.75 17.45 -17.78
C SER A 592 5.40 17.33 -17.07
N ALA A 593 5.07 18.26 -16.17
CA ALA A 593 3.76 18.32 -15.52
C ALA A 593 2.64 18.49 -16.56
N ALA A 594 2.78 19.44 -17.48
CA ALA A 594 1.80 19.68 -18.54
C ALA A 594 1.61 18.45 -19.44
N VAL A 595 2.70 17.87 -19.96
CA VAL A 595 2.68 16.63 -20.77
C VAL A 595 1.97 15.49 -20.04
N ARG A 596 2.28 15.33 -18.76
CA ARG A 596 1.74 14.26 -17.93
C ARG A 596 0.24 14.44 -17.66
N GLU A 597 -0.19 15.65 -17.33
CA GLU A 597 -1.61 15.94 -17.09
C GLU A 597 -2.41 15.91 -18.41
N ILE A 598 -1.84 16.37 -19.53
CA ILE A 598 -2.43 16.23 -20.88
C ILE A 598 -2.70 14.76 -21.21
N ALA A 599 -1.67 13.90 -21.07
CA ALA A 599 -1.76 12.48 -21.38
C ALA A 599 -2.82 11.75 -20.56
N ARG A 600 -3.11 12.22 -19.35
CA ARG A 600 -4.15 11.66 -18.48
C ARG A 600 -5.54 12.20 -18.80
N GLY A 601 -5.65 13.51 -18.97
CA GLY A 601 -6.93 14.19 -19.03
C GLY A 601 -7.60 14.16 -20.40
N TRP A 602 -6.82 14.16 -21.50
CA TRP A 602 -7.32 14.48 -22.84
C TRP A 602 -6.92 13.45 -23.90
N LYS A 603 -7.02 12.15 -23.56
CA LYS A 603 -6.72 11.04 -24.50
C LYS A 603 -7.55 11.08 -25.79
N ASN A 604 -8.79 11.57 -25.71
CA ASN A 604 -9.71 11.64 -26.84
C ASN A 604 -9.53 12.90 -27.70
N ASP A 605 -8.70 13.87 -27.27
CA ASP A 605 -8.40 15.04 -28.09
C ASP A 605 -7.41 14.66 -29.21
N PRO A 606 -7.71 14.97 -30.48
CA PRO A 606 -6.90 14.54 -31.62
C PRO A 606 -5.49 15.15 -31.64
N ASN A 607 -5.26 16.27 -30.95
CA ASN A 607 -3.95 16.93 -30.89
C ASN A 607 -3.07 16.42 -29.74
N THR A 608 -3.62 15.63 -28.83
CA THR A 608 -2.86 15.10 -27.69
C THR A 608 -1.74 14.16 -28.15
N LEU A 609 -2.04 13.14 -28.95
CA LEU A 609 -1.01 12.18 -29.40
C LEU A 609 0.11 12.87 -30.20
N PRO A 610 -0.17 13.73 -31.21
CA PRO A 610 0.87 14.47 -31.91
C PRO A 610 1.76 15.31 -30.97
N LEU A 611 1.17 15.97 -29.97
CA LEU A 611 1.93 16.73 -28.99
C LEU A 611 2.86 15.83 -28.18
N LEU A 612 2.35 14.72 -27.64
CA LEU A 612 3.17 13.78 -26.88
C LEU A 612 4.27 13.18 -27.73
N GLN A 613 4.00 12.82 -28.99
CA GLN A 613 5.01 12.30 -29.91
C GLN A 613 6.14 13.30 -30.14
N LYS A 614 5.80 14.58 -30.35
CA LYS A 614 6.77 15.67 -30.47
C LYS A 614 7.58 15.84 -29.19
N SER A 615 6.93 15.84 -28.02
CA SER A 615 7.61 15.92 -26.71
C SER A 615 8.54 14.74 -26.47
N ALA A 616 8.14 13.51 -26.81
CA ALA A 616 8.94 12.30 -26.67
C ALA A 616 10.20 12.30 -27.56
N GLN A 617 10.12 12.90 -28.75
CA GLN A 617 11.23 12.90 -29.72
C GLN A 617 12.18 14.09 -29.57
N PHE A 618 11.65 15.28 -29.28
CA PHE A 618 12.40 16.52 -29.47
C PHE A 618 12.60 17.37 -28.21
N ASP A 619 11.95 17.04 -27.08
CA ASP A 619 12.16 17.84 -25.87
C ASP A 619 13.60 17.71 -25.36
N LYS A 620 14.21 18.83 -24.96
CA LYS A 620 15.59 18.85 -24.44
C LYS A 620 15.73 18.10 -23.11
N ASN A 621 14.69 18.06 -22.27
CA ASN A 621 14.70 17.50 -20.92
C ASN A 621 14.21 16.04 -20.92
N GLY A 622 14.99 15.14 -20.31
CA GLY A 622 14.67 13.71 -20.22
C GLY A 622 13.40 13.39 -19.45
N ASN A 623 13.04 14.17 -18.43
CA ASN A 623 11.81 13.96 -17.66
C ASN A 623 10.55 14.28 -18.48
N VAL A 624 10.64 15.22 -19.43
CA VAL A 624 9.55 15.51 -20.36
C VAL A 624 9.41 14.37 -21.36
N ARG A 625 10.52 13.93 -21.96
CA ARG A 625 10.52 12.80 -22.90
C ARG A 625 10.02 11.53 -22.24
N SER A 626 10.46 11.22 -21.02
CA SER A 626 10.02 10.06 -20.23
C SER A 626 8.52 10.14 -19.91
N ALA A 627 8.02 11.30 -19.48
CA ALA A 627 6.58 11.50 -19.24
C ALA A 627 5.76 11.29 -20.52
N ALA A 628 6.23 11.80 -21.67
CA ALA A 628 5.58 11.61 -22.95
C ALA A 628 5.60 10.14 -23.40
N VAL A 629 6.75 9.46 -23.31
CA VAL A 629 6.92 8.02 -23.60
C VAL A 629 5.92 7.18 -22.81
N ARG A 630 5.82 7.41 -21.49
CA ARG A 630 4.83 6.71 -20.63
C ARG A 630 3.40 7.06 -21.02
N GLY A 631 3.13 8.34 -21.30
CA GLY A 631 1.81 8.81 -21.74
C GLY A 631 1.34 8.14 -23.03
N ILE A 632 2.21 8.09 -24.05
CA ILE A 632 1.94 7.46 -25.35
C ILE A 632 1.69 5.96 -25.17
N ALA A 633 2.61 5.27 -24.49
CA ALA A 633 2.53 3.82 -24.30
C ALA A 633 1.20 3.38 -23.68
N ARG A 634 0.72 4.14 -22.70
CA ARG A 634 -0.47 3.80 -21.91
C ARG A 634 -1.76 4.32 -22.51
N GLY A 635 -1.72 5.47 -23.20
CA GLY A 635 -2.90 6.06 -23.83
C GLY A 635 -3.19 5.53 -25.23
N TRP A 636 -2.16 5.12 -25.99
CA TRP A 636 -2.26 4.76 -27.41
C TRP A 636 -1.57 3.43 -27.71
N LYS A 637 -1.75 2.43 -26.84
CA LYS A 637 -1.18 1.08 -27.03
C LYS A 637 -1.53 0.46 -28.39
N ASN A 638 -2.74 0.72 -28.89
CA ASN A 638 -3.23 0.16 -30.15
C ASN A 638 -2.85 1.01 -31.38
N ASP A 639 -2.23 2.17 -31.20
CA ASP A 639 -1.70 2.94 -32.33
C ASP A 639 -0.48 2.21 -32.93
N PRO A 640 -0.44 2.00 -34.25
CA PRO A 640 0.59 1.19 -34.89
C PRO A 640 2.01 1.78 -34.74
N ASN A 641 2.13 3.09 -34.46
CA ASN A 641 3.42 3.76 -34.34
C ASN A 641 3.94 3.80 -32.90
N THR A 642 3.11 3.49 -31.90
CA THR A 642 3.50 3.54 -30.49
C THR A 642 4.69 2.65 -30.20
N LEU A 643 4.64 1.37 -30.59
CA LEU A 643 5.76 0.45 -30.35
C LEU A 643 7.04 0.92 -31.04
N SER A 644 6.95 1.39 -32.29
CA SER A 644 8.12 1.90 -33.02
C SER A 644 8.75 3.10 -32.32
N LEU A 645 7.93 4.01 -31.78
CA LEU A 645 8.40 5.15 -31.00
C LEU A 645 9.11 4.69 -29.73
N LEU A 646 8.51 3.78 -28.96
CA LEU A 646 9.12 3.25 -27.75
C LEU A 646 10.45 2.53 -28.06
N GLN A 647 10.50 1.72 -29.11
CA GLN A 647 11.73 1.04 -29.53
C GLN A 647 12.84 2.03 -29.87
N LYS A 648 12.51 3.12 -30.58
CA LYS A 648 13.48 4.20 -30.87
C LYS A 648 13.94 4.89 -29.59
N SER A 649 13.03 5.22 -28.68
CA SER A 649 13.37 5.81 -27.38
C SER A 649 14.25 4.89 -26.53
N ALA A 650 13.96 3.59 -26.50
CA ALA A 650 14.75 2.60 -25.78
C ALA A 650 16.16 2.42 -26.35
N GLN A 651 16.35 2.54 -27.66
CA GLN A 651 17.65 2.29 -28.30
C GLN A 651 18.52 3.54 -28.45
N PHE A 652 17.91 4.70 -28.68
CA PHE A 652 18.64 5.88 -29.17
C PHE A 652 18.48 7.13 -28.30
N ASP A 653 17.62 7.11 -27.27
CA ASP A 653 17.52 8.27 -26.39
C ASP A 653 18.81 8.43 -25.58
N LYS A 654 19.34 9.65 -25.51
CA LYS A 654 20.55 9.97 -24.75
C LYS A 654 20.41 9.85 -23.23
N ASN A 655 19.19 9.87 -22.69
CA ASN A 655 18.93 9.86 -21.25
C ASN A 655 18.48 8.47 -20.78
N GLY A 656 19.19 7.91 -19.79
CA GLY A 656 18.91 6.58 -19.23
C GLY A 656 17.48 6.42 -18.72
N ASN A 657 16.92 7.43 -18.04
CA ASN A 657 15.54 7.36 -17.51
C ASN A 657 14.49 7.27 -18.63
N VAL A 658 14.76 7.85 -19.80
CA VAL A 658 13.86 7.71 -20.96
C VAL A 658 13.96 6.31 -21.56
N ARG A 659 15.19 5.79 -21.70
CA ARG A 659 15.41 4.42 -22.15
C ARG A 659 14.75 3.41 -21.20
N HIS A 660 14.91 3.62 -19.89
CA HIS A 660 14.29 2.83 -18.83
C HIS A 660 12.77 2.88 -18.90
N ALA A 661 12.18 4.07 -19.02
CA ALA A 661 10.74 4.20 -19.21
C ALA A 661 10.27 3.46 -20.47
N ALA A 662 10.94 3.63 -21.60
CA ALA A 662 10.58 2.98 -22.85
C ALA A 662 10.67 1.46 -22.76
N VAL A 663 11.77 0.91 -22.23
CA VAL A 663 11.93 -0.53 -22.00
C VAL A 663 10.84 -1.05 -21.07
N GLY A 664 10.59 -0.38 -19.95
CA GLY A 664 9.55 -0.76 -18.98
C GLY A 664 8.15 -0.81 -19.61
N GLU A 665 7.82 0.16 -20.47
CA GLU A 665 6.53 0.18 -21.16
C GLU A 665 6.45 -0.85 -22.31
N ILE A 666 7.54 -1.09 -23.06
CA ILE A 666 7.59 -2.15 -24.10
C ILE A 666 7.32 -3.51 -23.47
N VAL A 667 7.99 -3.81 -22.36
CA VAL A 667 7.84 -5.07 -21.64
C VAL A 667 6.43 -5.24 -21.10
N ARG A 668 5.84 -4.16 -20.60
CA ARG A 668 4.46 -4.16 -20.09
C ARG A 668 3.43 -4.38 -21.20
N GLY A 669 3.62 -3.76 -22.36
CA GLY A 669 2.61 -3.72 -23.43
C GLY A 669 2.80 -4.75 -24.56
N TRP A 670 4.04 -5.13 -24.87
CA TRP A 670 4.45 -5.85 -26.08
C TRP A 670 5.48 -6.95 -25.82
N LYS A 671 5.39 -7.62 -24.67
CA LYS A 671 6.29 -8.74 -24.32
C LYS A 671 6.37 -9.80 -25.43
N ASP A 672 5.23 -10.15 -26.02
CA ASP A 672 5.12 -11.23 -27.01
C ASP A 672 5.50 -10.77 -28.44
N ASN A 673 5.87 -9.51 -28.63
CA ASN A 673 6.37 -9.02 -29.91
C ASN A 673 7.79 -9.59 -30.17
N PRO A 674 8.07 -10.13 -31.37
CA PRO A 674 9.35 -10.77 -31.69
C PRO A 674 10.56 -9.84 -31.56
N ASP A 675 10.37 -8.53 -31.70
CA ASP A 675 11.45 -7.53 -31.61
C ASP A 675 11.77 -7.11 -30.16
N THR A 676 10.92 -7.47 -29.19
CA THR A 676 11.11 -7.08 -27.79
C THR A 676 12.33 -7.78 -27.18
N LEU A 677 12.48 -9.09 -27.38
CA LEU A 677 13.60 -9.85 -26.82
C LEU A 677 14.96 -9.38 -27.37
N PRO A 678 15.18 -9.24 -28.70
CA PRO A 678 16.42 -8.71 -29.23
C PRO A 678 16.78 -7.32 -28.68
N LEU A 679 15.78 -6.45 -28.50
CA LEU A 679 15.98 -5.12 -27.92
C LEU A 679 16.47 -5.22 -26.47
N LEU A 680 15.82 -6.05 -25.64
CA LEU A 680 16.22 -6.25 -24.26
C LEU A 680 17.63 -6.85 -24.16
N GLN A 681 17.94 -7.86 -24.98
CA GLN A 681 19.28 -8.47 -24.99
C GLN A 681 20.36 -7.45 -25.31
N LYS A 682 20.11 -6.57 -26.29
CA LYS A 682 21.02 -5.47 -26.62
C LYS A 682 21.18 -4.49 -25.46
N SER A 683 20.08 -4.09 -24.81
CA SER A 683 20.13 -3.22 -23.62
C SER A 683 20.93 -3.88 -22.49
N ALA A 684 20.70 -5.16 -22.20
CA ALA A 684 21.43 -5.90 -21.18
C ALA A 684 22.93 -6.07 -21.48
N GLN A 685 23.31 -6.13 -22.75
CA GLN A 685 24.70 -6.34 -23.18
C GLN A 685 25.53 -5.06 -23.24
N SER A 686 24.92 -3.96 -23.68
CA SER A 686 25.68 -2.84 -24.24
C SER A 686 25.20 -1.45 -23.80
N ASP A 687 24.14 -1.36 -22.99
CA ASP A 687 23.72 -0.05 -22.49
C ASP A 687 24.76 0.54 -21.55
N GLU A 688 24.98 1.85 -21.65
CA GLU A 688 25.92 2.60 -20.82
C GLU A 688 25.51 2.58 -19.34
N TYR A 689 24.22 2.70 -19.04
CA TYR A 689 23.76 2.75 -17.66
C TYR A 689 23.53 1.36 -17.08
N TRP A 690 24.07 1.14 -15.89
CA TRP A 690 23.98 -0.16 -15.22
C TRP A 690 22.55 -0.52 -14.83
N ASP A 691 21.72 0.46 -14.47
CA ASP A 691 20.33 0.27 -14.03
C ASP A 691 19.47 -0.30 -15.15
N LEU A 692 19.72 0.13 -16.40
CA LEU A 692 19.05 -0.40 -17.57
C LEU A 692 19.53 -1.80 -17.91
N ARG A 693 20.83 -2.08 -17.78
CA ARG A 693 21.36 -3.44 -17.95
C ARG A 693 20.78 -4.39 -16.92
N TYR A 694 20.77 -3.98 -15.65
CA TYR A 694 20.15 -4.69 -14.54
C TYR A 694 18.68 -5.00 -14.84
N THR A 695 17.90 -3.97 -15.16
CA THR A 695 16.47 -4.10 -15.47
C THR A 695 16.23 -5.02 -16.66
N ALA A 696 17.05 -4.90 -17.72
CA ALA A 696 16.92 -5.76 -18.90
C ALA A 696 17.23 -7.22 -18.57
N VAL A 697 18.28 -7.52 -17.79
CA VAL A 697 18.57 -8.88 -17.30
C VAL A 697 17.42 -9.42 -16.46
N GLU A 698 16.91 -8.63 -15.52
CA GLU A 698 15.80 -8.99 -14.64
C GLU A 698 14.55 -9.36 -15.45
N VAL A 699 14.20 -8.51 -16.41
CA VAL A 699 13.05 -8.72 -17.27
C VAL A 699 13.23 -9.93 -18.20
N ILE A 700 14.40 -10.09 -18.80
CA ILE A 700 14.71 -11.23 -19.68
C ILE A 700 14.56 -12.54 -18.90
N ALA A 701 15.19 -12.61 -17.73
CA ALA A 701 15.15 -13.78 -16.86
C ALA A 701 13.74 -14.11 -16.36
N ARG A 702 12.88 -13.11 -16.14
CA ARG A 702 11.46 -13.34 -15.81
C ARG A 702 10.65 -13.77 -17.03
N GLY A 703 10.98 -13.20 -18.19
CA GLY A 703 10.17 -13.29 -19.39
C GLY A 703 10.37 -14.58 -20.20
N TRP A 704 11.61 -15.09 -20.22
CA TRP A 704 12.10 -16.15 -21.11
C TRP A 704 12.88 -17.24 -20.36
N LYS A 705 12.63 -17.45 -19.06
CA LYS A 705 13.39 -18.40 -18.22
C LYS A 705 13.48 -19.83 -18.76
N ASP A 706 12.45 -20.29 -19.46
CA ASP A 706 12.38 -21.66 -20.00
C ASP A 706 13.15 -21.83 -21.33
N GLU A 707 13.71 -20.75 -21.86
CA GLU A 707 14.46 -20.79 -23.12
C GLU A 707 15.82 -21.48 -22.95
N PRO A 708 16.21 -22.41 -23.85
CA PRO A 708 17.48 -23.14 -23.75
C PRO A 708 18.74 -22.25 -23.72
N TRP A 709 18.65 -21.04 -24.28
CA TRP A 709 19.75 -20.07 -24.33
C TRP A 709 19.88 -19.21 -23.05
N MET A 710 18.88 -19.22 -22.17
CA MET A 710 18.81 -18.32 -21.00
C MET A 710 20.01 -18.45 -20.07
N LEU A 711 20.36 -19.68 -19.69
CA LEU A 711 21.49 -19.94 -18.81
C LEU A 711 22.79 -19.40 -19.41
N GLY A 712 23.03 -19.64 -20.71
CA GLY A 712 24.21 -19.12 -21.41
C GLY A 712 24.25 -17.60 -21.40
N PHE A 713 23.11 -16.94 -21.61
CA PHE A 713 22.98 -15.49 -21.52
C PHE A 713 23.28 -14.94 -20.12
N LEU A 714 22.76 -15.57 -19.06
CA LEU A 714 23.03 -15.16 -17.69
C LEU A 714 24.52 -15.34 -17.33
N CYS A 715 25.13 -16.48 -17.70
CA CYS A 715 26.55 -16.72 -17.48
C CYS A 715 27.41 -15.66 -18.19
N ASP A 716 27.05 -15.28 -19.42
CA ASP A 716 27.68 -14.19 -20.15
C ASP A 716 27.56 -12.85 -19.41
N ARG A 717 26.39 -12.52 -18.82
CA ARG A 717 26.23 -11.31 -18.00
C ARG A 717 27.08 -11.34 -16.73
N VAL A 718 27.14 -12.46 -16.00
CA VAL A 718 27.99 -12.63 -14.81
C VAL A 718 29.48 -12.42 -15.14
N LEU A 719 29.92 -12.86 -16.31
CA LEU A 719 31.33 -12.80 -16.69
C LEU A 719 31.73 -11.47 -17.33
N ASN A 720 30.86 -10.90 -18.16
CA ASN A 720 31.25 -9.86 -19.13
C ASN A 720 30.57 -8.51 -18.93
N ASP A 721 29.63 -8.33 -17.99
CA ASP A 721 29.03 -7.01 -17.76
C ASP A 721 30.08 -6.00 -17.26
N PRO A 722 30.17 -4.78 -17.84
CA PRO A 722 31.20 -3.80 -17.52
C PRO A 722 30.96 -3.00 -16.23
N PHE A 723 30.00 -3.39 -15.38
CA PHE A 723 29.64 -2.67 -14.15
C PHE A 723 30.85 -2.30 -13.28
N LYS A 724 30.88 -1.05 -12.83
CA LYS A 724 31.82 -0.50 -11.86
C LYS A 724 31.02 0.31 -10.87
N ARG A 725 31.01 -0.11 -9.61
CA ARG A 725 30.34 0.58 -8.53
C ARG A 725 30.99 1.94 -8.27
N GLN A 726 30.17 2.97 -8.21
CA GLN A 726 30.55 4.32 -7.77
C GLN A 726 29.98 4.61 -6.38
N GLU A 727 28.78 4.11 -6.11
CA GLU A 727 28.09 4.30 -4.84
C GLU A 727 27.61 2.96 -4.26
N ASP A 728 27.59 2.85 -2.94
CA ASP A 728 27.26 1.58 -2.27
C ASP A 728 25.84 1.08 -2.52
N TRP A 729 24.91 1.96 -2.91
CA TRP A 729 23.50 1.63 -3.14
C TRP A 729 23.20 1.12 -4.56
N GLU A 730 24.17 1.13 -5.49
CA GLU A 730 23.93 0.71 -6.87
C GLU A 730 23.74 -0.80 -7.00
N ASP A 731 22.74 -1.27 -7.75
CA ASP A 731 22.57 -2.71 -7.95
C ASP A 731 23.52 -3.22 -9.04
N ASN A 732 24.13 -4.39 -8.81
CA ASN A 732 25.10 -4.95 -9.74
C ASN A 732 24.43 -5.94 -10.71
N PRO A 733 24.43 -5.69 -12.05
CA PRO A 733 23.87 -6.62 -13.03
C PRO A 733 24.51 -8.02 -13.00
N ARG A 734 25.82 -8.11 -12.69
CA ARG A 734 26.53 -9.41 -12.52
C ARG A 734 25.99 -10.17 -11.32
N GLN A 735 25.76 -9.48 -10.20
CA GLN A 735 25.19 -10.07 -8.99
C GLN A 735 23.78 -10.59 -9.25
N LEU A 736 22.91 -9.79 -9.88
CA LEU A 736 21.56 -10.22 -10.25
C LEU A 736 21.57 -11.47 -11.14
N ALA A 737 22.39 -11.47 -12.19
CA ALA A 737 22.49 -12.63 -13.07
C ALA A 737 22.94 -13.89 -12.30
N LEU A 738 23.86 -13.76 -11.35
CA LEU A 738 24.32 -14.85 -10.49
C LEU A 738 23.23 -15.33 -9.52
N GLU A 739 22.51 -14.41 -8.88
CA GLU A 739 21.35 -14.71 -8.03
C GLU A 739 20.28 -15.48 -8.80
N ILE A 740 19.98 -15.05 -10.03
CA ILE A 740 19.03 -15.72 -10.91
C ILE A 740 19.53 -17.12 -11.26
N ILE A 741 20.82 -17.32 -11.57
CA ILE A 741 21.36 -18.65 -11.88
C ILE A 741 21.21 -19.58 -10.66
N ILE A 742 21.59 -19.12 -9.47
CA ILE A 742 21.48 -19.89 -8.23
C ILE A 742 20.02 -20.29 -7.97
N LYS A 743 19.09 -19.36 -8.19
CA LYS A 743 17.66 -19.58 -7.94
C LYS A 743 16.99 -20.48 -8.98
N GLN A 744 17.27 -20.25 -10.26
CA GLN A 744 16.57 -20.94 -11.37
C GLN A 744 17.24 -22.25 -11.77
N TYR A 745 18.55 -22.40 -11.54
CA TYR A 745 19.31 -23.59 -11.94
C TYR A 745 20.14 -24.16 -10.77
N PRO A 746 19.54 -24.46 -9.59
CA PRO A 746 20.26 -24.75 -8.36
C PRO A 746 21.20 -25.97 -8.42
N ASN A 747 20.94 -26.91 -9.34
CA ASN A 747 21.78 -28.11 -9.54
C ASN A 747 22.80 -27.94 -10.67
N ASN A 748 22.99 -26.73 -11.20
CA ASN A 748 23.87 -26.52 -12.34
C ASN A 748 25.35 -26.53 -11.93
N PRO A 749 26.20 -27.34 -12.60
CA PRO A 749 27.62 -27.43 -12.25
C PRO A 749 28.40 -26.12 -12.48
N GLN A 750 27.86 -25.14 -13.21
CA GLN A 750 28.50 -23.84 -13.44
C GLN A 750 28.39 -22.87 -12.25
N ILE A 751 27.52 -23.13 -11.27
CA ILE A 751 27.34 -22.24 -10.11
C ILE A 751 28.64 -22.11 -9.29
N LEU A 752 29.25 -23.24 -8.92
CA LEU A 752 30.47 -23.22 -8.08
C LEU A 752 31.66 -22.54 -8.78
N PRO A 753 31.96 -22.79 -10.07
CA PRO A 753 32.96 -22.04 -10.81
C PRO A 753 32.68 -20.53 -10.88
N LEU A 754 31.43 -20.12 -11.16
CA LEU A 754 31.07 -18.70 -11.23
C LEU A 754 31.22 -18.01 -9.87
N LEU A 755 30.79 -18.65 -8.78
CA LEU A 755 30.95 -18.12 -7.43
C LEU A 755 32.42 -17.98 -7.03
N ARG A 756 33.26 -18.96 -7.34
CA ARG A 756 34.72 -18.86 -7.08
C ARG A 756 35.35 -17.73 -7.88
N ASP A 757 35.05 -17.63 -9.17
CA ASP A 757 35.56 -16.55 -10.01
C ASP A 757 35.13 -15.17 -9.50
N LYS A 758 33.84 -15.00 -9.18
CA LYS A 758 33.33 -13.72 -8.65
C LYS A 758 33.89 -13.40 -7.26
N ALA A 759 34.10 -14.39 -6.39
CA ALA A 759 34.66 -14.18 -5.06
C ALA A 759 36.13 -13.76 -5.10
N GLU A 760 36.93 -14.35 -5.99
CA GLU A 760 38.38 -14.11 -6.07
C GLU A 760 38.76 -12.92 -6.96
N ASN A 761 38.05 -12.71 -8.07
CA ASN A 761 38.52 -11.87 -9.17
C ASN A 761 37.61 -10.69 -9.53
N ASP A 762 36.39 -10.58 -9.00
CA ASP A 762 35.49 -9.49 -9.40
C ASP A 762 36.01 -8.14 -8.87
N SER A 763 35.86 -7.09 -9.70
CA SER A 763 36.28 -5.74 -9.32
C SER A 763 35.37 -5.13 -8.23
N ASP A 764 34.13 -5.59 -8.12
CA ASP A 764 33.14 -5.10 -7.16
C ASP A 764 33.24 -5.82 -5.80
N GLU A 765 33.45 -5.07 -4.72
CA GLU A 765 33.64 -5.64 -3.37
C GLU A 765 32.39 -6.32 -2.83
N GLN A 766 31.21 -5.69 -3.01
CA GLN A 766 29.95 -6.27 -2.55
C GLN A 766 29.63 -7.59 -3.26
N LEU A 767 29.91 -7.69 -4.57
CA LEU A 767 29.78 -8.94 -5.29
C LEU A 767 30.78 -10.01 -4.81
N ARG A 768 32.03 -9.64 -4.50
CA ARG A 768 33.00 -10.60 -3.90
C ARG A 768 32.50 -11.14 -2.57
N GLU A 769 31.96 -10.28 -1.70
CA GLU A 769 31.40 -10.68 -0.41
C GLU A 769 30.17 -11.57 -0.58
N PHE A 770 29.22 -11.17 -1.42
CA PHE A 770 28.03 -11.95 -1.74
C PHE A 770 28.40 -13.34 -2.29
N ALA A 771 29.33 -13.41 -3.24
CA ALA A 771 29.78 -14.66 -3.83
C ALA A 771 30.49 -15.55 -2.80
N SER A 772 31.30 -14.98 -1.92
CA SER A 772 31.98 -15.71 -0.83
C SER A 772 30.98 -16.31 0.16
N GLN A 773 29.96 -15.53 0.55
CA GLN A 773 28.88 -16.00 1.43
C GLN A 773 28.10 -17.14 0.78
N LYS A 774 27.68 -16.98 -0.48
CA LYS A 774 26.94 -18.03 -1.21
C LYS A 774 27.77 -19.28 -1.46
N LEU A 775 29.07 -19.14 -1.72
CA LEU A 775 29.97 -20.28 -1.83
C LEU A 775 30.07 -21.05 -0.51
N ALA A 776 30.08 -20.35 0.63
CA ALA A 776 30.08 -20.97 1.95
C ALA A 776 28.74 -21.64 2.33
N GLU A 777 27.61 -21.16 1.79
CA GLU A 777 26.29 -21.80 1.98
C GLU A 777 26.12 -23.10 1.16
N LEU A 778 26.89 -23.26 0.07
CA LEU A 778 26.78 -24.38 -0.87
C LEU A 778 27.86 -25.47 -0.68
N LEU A 779 28.90 -25.20 0.12
CA LEU A 779 29.93 -26.15 0.56
C LEU A 779 29.57 -26.70 1.93
#